data_AF-A0A7W1NTP1-F1
#
_entry.id   AF-A0A7W1NTP1-F1
#
_cell.length_a   1.000
_cell.length_b   1.000
_cell.length_c   1.000
_cell.angle_alpha   90.00
_cell.angle_beta   90.00
_cell.angle_gamma   90.00
#
_symmetry.space_group_name_H-M   'P 1'
#
loop_
_entity.id
_entity.type
_entity.pdbx_description
1 polymer ?
#
loop_
_entity_poly.entity_id
_entity_poly.type
_entity_poly.pdbx_seq_one_letter_code
_entity_poly.pdbx_strand_id
1 'polypeptide(L)'
;MKYRILLLALLAMCGLGVVQARDGEQEYRLHVPSASEYLKALPEIIKSYPTDDSGETSYDFIDALENIFEMRYGSTASAAELSQAYDLLDYGSIQGRNYMPYLDAKSWHKSIVERWFEENSVQLNNLPIIQFLTYTIDSTSYDFNGDGKPEWLLHVQRKGSFEDYWVAWSDQSQKSGYRFDDLPIPLQAEASLDRVEDLNGDGKPELIFESSATVSAASWVIAEGYYLYLVGWHKTGFEILTTNIYKNQEGEMRLQHTIPTIRTQGGKFWTFQNIDKDAALEILENARYEDNYECVENASAQYDWDGTYYRHINNERTEENSVNCALRDAEQAMWNYQYVQAVSLYETALDRYQTVSTADLWRFPHLKQFAAYTQERLVLAYALAGDMQSATALLDQMRREPSDPKLMISALLKVSEDGTTAFELCKSAYDFFDHYPQLYTPDFYQYRGLPDLGFSDTDYYGFNSTAKGVPPPPATVGCDIGQFANDIITAHSFSTSQPLVEQILQLGIDVDKQLHIDLNGDHIDDWVIWVKGGNRSFEFVSDGNLYRKLAPAYFPYPSENSNIFSRVLPDGSGSIWLILHPANTIADDCDQAGGSYIQALDIWALVNEKLVQQQSIPVCERPTVEDLFPDDQKLHAWKQLSGYYEYAPNAVFSSAIYRWDSKQRLYVLETPSTPIPSTEVPQTNPVVQSPSAIYSIDDLKSALWYKKDYANTLSIVDLLLKEGSYDDTDELHYYRALALEMLKRPDEALAEYVTIYKNTPESAWGKLAALHVECVANCGSS
;
A
#
# COMPACT_ATOMS: atom_id res chain seq x y z
N MET A 1 21.38 -54.44 43.05
CA MET A 1 22.38 -54.97 42.08
C MET A 1 21.76 -55.35 40.73
N LYS A 2 20.60 -56.02 40.67
CA LYS A 2 19.94 -56.40 39.40
C LYS A 2 19.52 -55.23 38.50
N TYR A 3 19.17 -54.06 39.05
CA TYR A 3 18.84 -52.85 38.25
C TYR A 3 20.07 -52.15 37.63
N ARG A 4 21.28 -52.30 38.20
CA ARG A 4 22.51 -51.72 37.62
C ARG A 4 23.00 -52.49 36.40
N ILE A 5 22.77 -53.81 36.37
CA ILE A 5 23.12 -54.65 35.20
C ILE A 5 22.13 -54.40 34.05
N LEU A 6 20.85 -54.15 34.35
CA LEU A 6 19.87 -53.77 33.32
C LEU A 6 20.14 -52.37 32.73
N LEU A 7 20.55 -51.39 33.57
CA LEU A 7 20.91 -50.05 33.11
C LEU A 7 22.20 -50.06 32.26
N LEU A 8 23.21 -50.87 32.63
CA LEU A 8 24.42 -51.06 31.84
C LEU A 8 24.18 -51.84 30.54
N ALA A 9 23.24 -52.79 30.53
CA ALA A 9 22.83 -53.50 29.31
C ALA A 9 21.97 -52.63 28.38
N LEU A 10 21.15 -51.72 28.91
CA LEU A 10 20.43 -50.71 28.11
C LEU A 10 21.38 -49.64 27.57
N LEU A 11 22.36 -49.18 28.35
CA LEU A 11 23.39 -48.26 27.87
C LEU A 11 24.32 -48.91 26.82
N ALA A 12 24.56 -50.21 26.90
CA ALA A 12 25.32 -50.96 25.89
C ALA A 12 24.49 -51.31 24.63
N MET A 13 23.16 -51.38 24.72
CA MET A 13 22.27 -51.57 23.56
C MET A 13 21.81 -50.24 22.91
N CYS A 14 21.99 -49.11 23.59
CA CYS A 14 21.97 -47.77 22.98
C CYS A 14 23.35 -47.35 22.45
N GLY A 15 24.19 -48.31 22.05
CA GLY A 15 25.32 -48.05 21.18
C GLY A 15 24.78 -47.54 19.85
N LEU A 16 24.53 -46.23 19.77
CA LEU A 16 24.30 -45.50 18.54
C LEU A 16 25.40 -45.94 17.58
N GLY A 17 25.05 -46.72 16.56
CA GLY A 17 25.98 -47.06 15.50
C GLY A 17 26.53 -45.74 14.99
N VAL A 18 27.84 -45.55 15.11
CA VAL A 18 28.48 -44.36 14.56
C VAL A 18 28.21 -44.42 13.07
N VAL A 19 27.44 -43.45 12.59
CA VAL A 19 27.09 -43.29 11.17
C VAL A 19 28.38 -43.02 10.41
N GLN A 20 28.74 -43.92 9.50
CA GLN A 20 29.96 -43.83 8.71
C GLN A 20 29.60 -43.92 7.22
N ALA A 21 30.03 -42.92 6.46
CA ALA A 21 30.02 -42.95 5.00
C ALA A 21 31.42 -43.25 4.47
N ARG A 22 31.53 -44.17 3.52
CA ARG A 22 32.78 -44.44 2.80
C ARG A 22 32.68 -43.90 1.39
N ASP A 23 33.66 -43.09 1.01
CA ASP A 23 33.86 -42.66 -0.37
C ASP A 23 35.31 -42.94 -0.78
N GLY A 24 35.49 -43.98 -1.59
CA GLY A 24 36.82 -44.53 -1.88
C GLY A 24 37.52 -45.05 -0.62
N GLU A 25 38.72 -44.52 -0.33
CA GLU A 25 39.50 -44.86 0.87
C GLU A 25 39.21 -43.97 2.07
N GLN A 26 38.46 -42.87 1.89
CA GLN A 26 38.14 -41.90 2.94
C GLN A 26 36.87 -42.34 3.68
N GLU A 27 36.91 -42.28 5.01
CA GLU A 27 35.78 -42.58 5.88
C GLU A 27 35.37 -41.32 6.63
N TYR A 28 34.11 -40.91 6.48
CA TYR A 28 33.53 -39.74 7.11
C TYR A 28 32.46 -40.15 8.12
N ARG A 29 32.25 -39.33 9.15
CA ARG A 29 31.10 -39.42 10.05
C ARG A 29 30.41 -38.06 10.17
N LEU A 30 29.12 -38.11 10.50
CA LEU A 30 28.34 -36.90 10.77
C LEU A 30 28.84 -36.26 12.06
N HIS A 31 29.31 -35.03 11.97
CA HIS A 31 29.62 -34.16 13.10
C HIS A 31 28.44 -33.22 13.30
N VAL A 32 28.04 -32.98 14.55
CA VAL A 32 27.08 -31.94 14.87
C VAL A 32 27.88 -30.82 15.53
N PRO A 33 28.18 -29.73 14.80
CA PRO A 33 28.97 -28.63 15.35
C PRO A 33 28.28 -28.04 16.57
N SER A 34 29.06 -27.62 17.56
CA SER A 34 28.57 -26.78 18.65
C SER A 34 28.30 -25.35 18.16
N ALA A 35 27.50 -24.58 18.91
CA ALA A 35 27.25 -23.17 18.60
C ALA A 35 28.58 -22.39 18.49
N SER A 36 29.49 -22.55 19.44
CA SER A 36 30.83 -21.95 19.41
C SER A 36 31.65 -22.34 18.16
N GLU A 37 31.63 -23.61 17.73
CA GLU A 37 32.32 -24.04 16.50
C GLU A 37 31.72 -23.39 15.25
N TYR A 38 30.39 -23.33 15.18
CA TYR A 38 29.66 -22.69 14.09
C TYR A 38 29.98 -21.18 14.00
N LEU A 39 29.87 -20.46 15.13
CA LEU A 39 30.17 -19.01 15.21
C LEU A 39 31.62 -18.68 14.85
N LYS A 40 32.56 -19.55 15.22
CA LYS A 40 33.97 -19.38 14.86
C LYS A 40 34.20 -19.50 13.35
N ALA A 41 33.40 -20.31 12.66
CA ALA A 41 33.52 -20.54 11.22
C ALA A 41 32.77 -19.50 10.37
N LEU A 42 31.70 -18.90 10.89
CA LEU A 42 30.83 -17.96 10.17
C LEU A 42 31.58 -16.84 9.42
N PRO A 43 32.55 -16.11 9.99
CA PRO A 43 33.22 -15.02 9.27
C PRO A 43 33.89 -15.46 7.96
N GLU A 44 34.49 -16.65 7.94
CA GLU A 44 35.15 -17.19 6.74
C GLU A 44 34.14 -17.77 5.73
N ILE A 45 32.97 -18.22 6.21
CA ILE A 45 31.85 -18.70 5.37
C ILE A 45 31.19 -17.52 4.65
N ILE A 46 30.84 -16.46 5.40
CA ILE A 46 30.24 -15.22 4.86
C ILE A 46 31.14 -14.60 3.79
N LYS A 47 32.46 -14.54 4.07
CA LYS A 47 33.46 -14.01 3.13
C LYS A 47 33.61 -14.81 1.84
N SER A 48 33.29 -16.11 1.84
CA SER A 48 33.33 -16.95 0.63
C SER A 48 32.07 -16.90 -0.21
N TYR A 49 30.99 -16.28 0.28
CA TYR A 49 29.77 -16.17 -0.52
C TYR A 49 29.98 -15.09 -1.60
N PRO A 50 29.61 -15.36 -2.87
CA PRO A 50 29.75 -14.37 -3.93
C PRO A 50 29.00 -13.09 -3.57
N THR A 51 29.70 -11.96 -3.66
CA THR A 51 29.05 -10.66 -3.61
C THR A 51 28.42 -10.36 -4.96
N ASP A 52 27.27 -9.69 -4.96
CA ASP A 52 26.66 -9.18 -6.19
C ASP A 52 27.53 -8.08 -6.85
N ASP A 53 27.05 -7.52 -7.97
CA ASP A 53 27.75 -6.44 -8.69
C ASP A 53 27.99 -5.18 -7.83
N SER A 54 27.28 -5.03 -6.71
CA SER A 54 27.47 -3.95 -5.74
C SER A 54 28.53 -4.26 -4.68
N GLY A 55 29.09 -5.47 -4.69
CA GLY A 55 30.05 -5.94 -3.69
C GLY A 55 29.36 -6.39 -2.40
N GLU A 56 28.06 -6.66 -2.43
CA GLU A 56 27.26 -7.02 -1.27
C GLU A 56 26.98 -8.53 -1.22
N THR A 57 27.20 -9.15 -0.05
CA THR A 57 26.76 -10.53 0.19
C THR A 57 25.25 -10.63 0.04
N SER A 58 24.75 -11.63 -0.70
CA SER A 58 23.31 -11.82 -0.87
C SER A 58 22.61 -11.90 0.48
N TYR A 59 21.55 -11.11 0.60
CA TYR A 59 20.61 -11.12 1.72
C TYR A 59 20.10 -12.55 2.02
N ASP A 60 19.75 -13.30 0.97
CA ASP A 60 19.17 -14.64 1.10
C ASP A 60 20.10 -15.63 1.82
N PHE A 61 21.42 -15.43 1.69
CA PHE A 61 22.41 -16.27 2.34
C PHE A 61 22.55 -15.96 3.83
N ILE A 62 22.51 -14.68 4.22
CA ILE A 62 22.55 -14.29 5.63
C ILE A 62 21.28 -14.75 6.35
N ASP A 63 20.12 -14.58 5.73
CA ASP A 63 18.83 -15.13 6.19
C ASP A 63 18.91 -16.65 6.37
N ALA A 64 19.52 -17.38 5.43
CA ALA A 64 19.72 -18.82 5.58
C ALA A 64 20.58 -19.16 6.81
N LEU A 65 21.72 -18.49 7.00
CA LEU A 65 22.63 -18.73 8.14
C LEU A 65 21.96 -18.45 9.49
N GLU A 66 21.14 -17.42 9.57
CA GLU A 66 20.33 -17.06 10.73
C GLU A 66 19.35 -18.18 11.09
N ASN A 67 18.51 -18.57 10.13
CA ASN A 67 17.52 -19.63 10.32
C ASN A 67 18.18 -20.96 10.74
N ILE A 68 19.33 -21.29 10.16
CA ILE A 68 20.11 -22.49 10.54
C ILE A 68 20.60 -22.39 11.99
N PHE A 69 21.13 -21.23 12.39
CA PHE A 69 21.62 -21.01 13.74
C PHE A 69 20.49 -21.10 14.76
N GLU A 70 19.37 -20.40 14.52
CA GLU A 70 18.21 -20.41 15.40
C GLU A 70 17.61 -21.81 15.54
N MET A 71 17.42 -22.51 14.41
CA MET A 71 16.88 -23.88 14.40
C MET A 71 17.74 -24.84 15.22
N ARG A 72 19.08 -24.78 15.07
CA ARG A 72 19.99 -25.74 15.72
C ARG A 72 20.30 -25.37 17.16
N TYR A 73 20.51 -24.08 17.42
CA TYR A 73 21.14 -23.62 18.66
C TYR A 73 20.28 -22.66 19.48
N GLY A 74 19.15 -22.15 18.97
CA GLY A 74 18.32 -21.18 19.68
C GLY A 74 17.91 -21.63 21.09
N SER A 75 17.73 -22.94 21.30
CA SER A 75 17.39 -23.51 22.61
C SER A 75 18.58 -23.93 23.48
N THR A 76 19.80 -24.03 22.94
CA THR A 76 20.97 -24.59 23.65
C THR A 76 22.15 -23.64 23.77
N ALA A 77 22.26 -22.64 22.87
CA ALA A 77 23.30 -21.64 22.92
C ALA A 77 23.21 -20.81 24.21
N SER A 78 24.37 -20.36 24.67
CA SER A 78 24.45 -19.40 25.77
C SER A 78 24.06 -17.99 25.33
N ALA A 79 23.78 -17.10 26.29
CA ALA A 79 23.45 -15.71 25.97
C ALA A 79 24.59 -14.99 25.22
N ALA A 80 25.84 -15.33 25.57
CA ALA A 80 27.03 -14.80 24.90
C ALA A 80 27.14 -15.30 23.44
N GLU A 81 26.83 -16.58 23.20
CA GLU A 81 26.82 -17.16 21.84
C GLU A 81 25.69 -16.58 20.99
N LEU A 82 24.47 -16.42 21.54
CA LEU A 82 23.36 -15.77 20.84
C LEU A 82 23.70 -14.30 20.49
N SER A 83 24.31 -13.55 21.42
CA SER A 83 24.74 -12.17 21.14
C SER A 83 25.83 -12.11 20.07
N GLN A 84 26.77 -13.05 20.08
CA GLN A 84 27.80 -13.14 19.06
C GLN A 84 27.21 -13.52 17.69
N ALA A 85 26.23 -14.41 17.65
CA ALA A 85 25.51 -14.77 16.43
C ALA A 85 24.83 -13.54 15.82
N TYR A 86 24.08 -12.79 16.62
CA TYR A 86 23.46 -11.54 16.20
C TYR A 86 24.51 -10.57 15.64
N ASP A 87 25.62 -10.31 16.35
CA ASP A 87 26.68 -9.42 15.86
C ASP A 87 27.31 -9.83 14.53
N LEU A 88 27.36 -11.14 14.25
CA LEU A 88 27.93 -11.67 13.00
C LEU A 88 26.92 -11.70 11.85
N LEU A 89 25.62 -11.76 12.15
CA LEU A 89 24.54 -11.92 11.17
C LEU A 89 23.70 -10.65 11.00
N ASP A 90 23.94 -9.60 11.80
CA ASP A 90 23.28 -8.30 11.67
C ASP A 90 23.61 -7.62 10.33
N TYR A 91 22.75 -7.86 9.34
CA TYR A 91 22.90 -7.39 7.96
C TYR A 91 23.03 -5.87 7.86
N GLY A 92 22.36 -5.12 8.74
CA GLY A 92 22.44 -3.66 8.79
C GLY A 92 23.85 -3.17 9.13
N SER A 93 24.53 -3.88 10.03
CA SER A 93 25.92 -3.62 10.37
C SER A 93 26.90 -4.05 9.28
N ILE A 94 26.57 -5.10 8.51
CA ILE A 94 27.41 -5.63 7.43
C ILE A 94 27.41 -4.67 6.22
N GLN A 95 26.27 -4.05 5.91
CA GLN A 95 26.11 -3.26 4.69
C GLN A 95 26.14 -1.73 4.89
N GLY A 96 26.18 -1.24 6.13
CA GLY A 96 26.21 0.20 6.42
C GLY A 96 24.99 0.97 5.90
N ARG A 97 23.88 0.27 5.60
CA ARG A 97 22.62 0.87 5.17
C ARG A 97 21.62 0.83 6.34
N ASN A 98 20.93 1.95 6.57
CA ASN A 98 19.79 2.07 7.48
C ASN A 98 18.51 1.42 6.93
N TYR A 99 18.61 0.40 6.08
CA TYR A 99 17.42 -0.32 5.65
C TYR A 99 16.89 -1.10 6.84
N MET A 100 15.56 -1.09 7.01
CA MET A 100 14.85 -1.73 8.12
C MET A 100 15.49 -3.08 8.47
N PRO A 101 15.71 -3.38 9.76
CA PRO A 101 16.18 -4.70 10.17
C PRO A 101 15.15 -5.71 9.70
N TYR A 102 15.49 -6.47 8.66
CA TYR A 102 14.72 -7.62 8.21
C TYR A 102 14.87 -8.82 9.16
N LEU A 103 15.90 -8.77 10.00
CA LEU A 103 16.00 -9.60 11.19
C LEU A 103 14.84 -9.26 12.11
N ASP A 104 14.20 -10.28 12.69
CA ASP A 104 13.37 -10.10 13.88
C ASP A 104 14.29 -9.78 15.07
N ALA A 105 14.88 -8.57 15.05
CA ALA A 105 15.83 -8.11 16.04
C ALA A 105 15.24 -8.21 17.44
N LYS A 106 13.92 -7.99 17.58
CA LYS A 106 13.19 -8.19 18.82
C LYS A 106 13.26 -9.63 19.30
N SER A 107 12.95 -10.62 18.45
CA SER A 107 13.09 -12.05 18.80
C SER A 107 14.52 -12.42 19.23
N TRP A 108 15.53 -11.91 18.53
CA TRP A 108 16.94 -12.11 18.89
C TRP A 108 17.30 -11.52 20.25
N HIS A 109 17.00 -10.23 20.45
CA HIS A 109 17.30 -9.55 21.70
C HIS A 109 16.54 -10.15 22.87
N LYS A 110 15.29 -10.55 22.67
CA LYS A 110 14.50 -11.32 23.64
C LYS A 110 15.17 -12.64 24.00
N SER A 111 15.53 -13.44 23.01
CA SER A 111 16.22 -14.73 23.23
C SER A 111 17.53 -14.58 24.01
N ILE A 112 18.32 -13.54 23.70
CA ILE A 112 19.58 -13.24 24.40
C ILE A 112 19.33 -12.89 25.87
N VAL A 113 18.38 -11.98 26.13
CA VAL A 113 18.06 -11.54 27.49
C VAL A 113 17.45 -12.69 28.29
N GLU A 114 16.48 -13.42 27.76
CA GLU A 114 15.84 -14.56 28.43
C GLU A 114 16.89 -15.62 28.81
N ARG A 115 17.77 -15.99 27.86
CA ARG A 115 18.86 -16.93 28.11
C ARG A 115 19.79 -16.44 29.22
N TRP A 116 20.12 -15.14 29.23
CA TRP A 116 20.97 -14.58 30.27
C TRP A 116 20.31 -14.66 31.65
N PHE A 117 19.00 -14.40 31.74
CA PHE A 117 18.24 -14.56 32.98
C PHE A 117 18.23 -16.01 33.46
N GLU A 118 18.05 -16.99 32.57
CA GLU A 118 18.14 -18.42 32.89
C GLU A 118 19.51 -18.80 33.46
N GLU A 119 20.59 -18.29 32.85
CA GLU A 119 21.97 -18.61 33.24
C GLU A 119 22.39 -17.98 34.58
N ASN A 120 21.81 -16.83 34.93
CA ASN A 120 22.26 -16.00 36.07
C ASN A 120 21.29 -15.95 37.24
N SER A 121 20.09 -16.55 37.14
CA SER A 121 19.11 -16.64 38.25
C SER A 121 18.77 -15.26 38.87
N VAL A 122 18.50 -14.28 38.02
CA VAL A 122 18.33 -12.86 38.36
C VAL A 122 17.15 -12.65 39.33
N GLN A 123 17.27 -11.69 40.25
CA GLN A 123 16.18 -11.30 41.17
C GLN A 123 15.81 -9.82 40.96
N LEU A 124 14.76 -9.56 40.19
CA LEU A 124 14.37 -8.20 39.76
C LEU A 124 14.01 -7.27 40.93
N ASN A 125 13.53 -7.82 42.04
CA ASN A 125 13.18 -7.07 43.26
C ASN A 125 14.29 -6.15 43.82
N ASN A 126 15.56 -6.42 43.49
CA ASN A 126 16.71 -5.71 44.08
C ASN A 126 17.61 -5.05 43.05
N LEU A 127 17.25 -5.08 41.77
CA LEU A 127 18.12 -4.67 40.66
C LEU A 127 17.38 -3.67 39.75
N PRO A 128 17.40 -2.36 40.10
CA PRO A 128 16.75 -1.35 39.26
C PRO A 128 17.45 -1.16 37.92
N ILE A 129 18.75 -1.51 37.82
CA ILE A 129 19.54 -1.45 36.60
C ILE A 129 20.36 -2.74 36.50
N ILE A 130 20.29 -3.42 35.37
CA ILE A 130 21.05 -4.64 35.05
C ILE A 130 21.93 -4.36 33.84
N GLN A 131 23.21 -4.70 33.93
CA GLN A 131 24.15 -4.57 32.81
C GLN A 131 24.85 -5.90 32.53
N PHE A 132 24.78 -6.36 31.28
CA PHE A 132 25.47 -7.55 30.82
C PHE A 132 25.74 -7.46 29.32
N LEU A 133 26.84 -8.04 28.85
CA LEU A 133 27.26 -7.94 27.44
C LEU A 133 27.20 -6.48 26.95
N THR A 134 26.37 -6.18 25.95
CA THR A 134 26.12 -4.84 25.41
C THR A 134 24.77 -4.25 25.82
N TYR A 135 24.08 -4.89 26.77
CA TYR A 135 22.75 -4.51 27.23
C TYR A 135 22.78 -3.73 28.54
N THR A 136 21.86 -2.77 28.65
CA THR A 136 21.39 -2.14 29.89
C THR A 136 19.89 -2.41 29.98
N ILE A 137 19.42 -2.89 31.14
CA ILE A 137 17.99 -3.07 31.41
C ILE A 137 17.64 -2.25 32.65
N ASP A 138 16.76 -1.27 32.48
CA ASP A 138 16.13 -0.57 33.60
C ASP A 138 14.85 -1.30 33.98
N SER A 139 14.66 -1.57 35.28
CA SER A 139 13.55 -2.37 35.79
C SER A 139 12.75 -1.59 36.82
N THR A 140 11.46 -1.38 36.55
CA THR A 140 10.52 -0.70 37.45
C THR A 140 9.32 -1.60 37.76
N SER A 141 8.92 -1.72 39.02
CA SER A 141 7.81 -2.57 39.42
C SER A 141 6.46 -1.85 39.44
N TYR A 142 5.43 -2.47 38.88
CA TYR A 142 4.04 -2.03 38.89
C TYR A 142 3.10 -3.20 39.20
N ASP A 143 1.86 -2.93 39.58
CA ASP A 143 0.79 -3.95 39.72
C ASP A 143 -0.15 -3.80 38.53
N PHE A 144 0.26 -4.32 37.37
CA PHE A 144 -0.48 -4.13 36.11
C PHE A 144 -1.79 -4.90 36.11
N ASN A 145 -1.86 -6.04 36.82
CA ASN A 145 -3.05 -6.89 36.84
C ASN A 145 -3.98 -6.62 38.05
N GLY A 146 -3.55 -5.81 39.03
CA GLY A 146 -4.31 -5.45 40.22
C GLY A 146 -4.39 -6.57 41.27
N ASP A 147 -3.48 -7.56 41.24
CA ASP A 147 -3.48 -8.70 42.16
C ASP A 147 -2.67 -8.46 43.45
N GLY A 148 -2.06 -7.28 43.58
CA GLY A 148 -1.26 -6.87 44.72
C GLY A 148 0.18 -7.41 44.68
N LYS A 149 0.61 -8.05 43.59
CA LYS A 149 2.00 -8.47 43.36
C LYS A 149 2.64 -7.59 42.29
N PRO A 150 3.97 -7.39 42.36
CA PRO A 150 4.67 -6.64 41.33
C PRO A 150 4.88 -7.50 40.08
N GLU A 151 4.59 -6.89 38.94
CA GLU A 151 5.20 -7.12 37.66
C GLU A 151 6.33 -6.11 37.41
N TRP A 152 7.25 -6.41 36.50
CA TRP A 152 8.37 -5.52 36.20
C TRP A 152 8.32 -5.06 34.76
N LEU A 153 8.18 -3.75 34.55
CA LEU A 153 8.44 -3.10 33.28
C LEU A 153 9.95 -3.04 33.07
N LEU A 154 10.41 -3.68 32.01
CA LEU A 154 11.81 -3.72 31.60
C LEU A 154 12.00 -2.83 30.39
N HIS A 155 12.86 -1.82 30.53
CA HIS A 155 13.34 -1.02 29.41
C HIS A 155 14.68 -1.59 28.97
N VAL A 156 14.67 -2.30 27.84
CA VAL A 156 15.80 -3.09 27.35
C VAL A 156 16.52 -2.31 26.26
N GLN A 157 17.76 -1.94 26.55
CA GLN A 157 18.59 -1.17 25.64
C GLN A 157 19.84 -1.95 25.28
N ARG A 158 20.14 -2.04 23.99
CA ARG A 158 21.44 -2.50 23.48
C ARG A 158 22.18 -1.31 22.89
N LYS A 159 23.39 -1.08 23.38
CA LYS A 159 24.17 0.13 23.05
C LYS A 159 24.22 0.38 21.52
N GLY A 160 23.52 1.43 21.09
CA GLY A 160 23.56 1.96 19.72
C GLY A 160 22.85 1.12 18.65
N SER A 161 22.01 0.14 19.02
CA SER A 161 21.35 -0.75 18.03
C SER A 161 19.91 -1.14 18.33
N PHE A 162 19.47 -1.14 19.60
CA PHE A 162 18.12 -1.62 19.94
C PHE A 162 17.59 -1.02 21.25
N GLU A 163 16.28 -0.78 21.28
CA GLU A 163 15.53 -0.31 22.43
C GLU A 163 14.11 -0.88 22.37
N ASP A 164 13.64 -1.54 23.43
CA ASP A 164 12.28 -2.09 23.53
C ASP A 164 11.81 -2.16 24.99
N TYR A 165 10.51 -2.39 25.17
CA TYR A 165 9.86 -2.46 26.48
C TYR A 165 9.09 -3.78 26.65
N TRP A 166 9.40 -4.51 27.72
CA TRP A 166 8.78 -5.79 28.04
C TRP A 166 8.22 -5.80 29.46
N VAL A 167 7.32 -6.75 29.74
CA VAL A 167 6.85 -6.98 31.11
C VAL A 167 7.25 -8.37 31.56
N ALA A 168 8.00 -8.43 32.66
CA ALA A 168 8.36 -9.67 33.32
C ALA A 168 7.37 -10.00 34.43
N TRP A 169 6.93 -11.26 34.47
CA TRP A 169 6.03 -11.83 35.47
C TRP A 169 6.78 -12.87 36.28
N SER A 170 6.56 -12.94 37.59
CA SER A 170 7.14 -14.04 38.35
C SER A 170 6.47 -15.36 37.97
N ASP A 171 7.26 -16.29 37.41
CA ASP A 171 6.81 -17.63 37.04
C ASP A 171 7.88 -18.65 37.37
N GLN A 172 7.69 -19.35 38.49
CA GLN A 172 8.62 -20.37 38.99
C GLN A 172 8.66 -21.64 38.13
N SER A 173 7.79 -21.77 37.12
CA SER A 173 7.87 -22.85 36.13
C SER A 173 8.92 -22.60 35.06
N GLN A 174 9.32 -21.33 34.85
CA GLN A 174 10.40 -20.94 33.95
C GLN A 174 11.75 -21.10 34.63
N LYS A 175 12.80 -21.45 33.87
CA LYS A 175 14.17 -21.57 34.41
C LYS A 175 14.73 -20.25 34.92
N SER A 176 14.37 -19.15 34.25
CA SER A 176 14.69 -17.78 34.66
C SER A 176 13.98 -17.35 35.96
N GLY A 177 12.87 -18.03 36.31
CA GLY A 177 11.92 -17.59 37.33
C GLY A 177 10.94 -16.52 36.84
N TYR A 178 10.98 -16.15 35.55
CA TYR A 178 10.11 -15.14 34.96
C TYR A 178 9.56 -15.54 33.58
N ARG A 179 8.32 -15.16 33.31
CA ARG A 179 7.75 -15.10 31.95
C ARG A 179 7.89 -13.68 31.43
N PHE A 180 8.31 -13.49 30.18
CA PHE A 180 8.43 -12.17 29.54
C PHE A 180 7.36 -11.99 28.47
N ASP A 181 6.49 -11.00 28.66
CA ASP A 181 5.46 -10.65 27.69
C ASP A 181 5.90 -9.40 26.92
N ASP A 182 5.74 -9.45 25.60
CA ASP A 182 5.96 -8.29 24.76
C ASP A 182 4.78 -7.34 24.91
N LEU A 183 5.07 -6.04 24.93
CA LEU A 183 4.02 -5.05 24.79
C LEU A 183 3.53 -5.02 23.34
N PRO A 184 2.22 -4.85 23.09
CA PRO A 184 1.63 -4.76 21.76
C PRO A 184 1.96 -3.42 21.08
N ILE A 185 3.21 -2.98 21.08
CA ILE A 185 3.67 -1.76 20.42
C ILE A 185 4.28 -2.14 19.07
N PRO A 186 3.94 -1.47 17.97
CA PRO A 186 4.51 -1.76 16.66
C PRO A 186 6.03 -1.62 16.65
N LEU A 187 6.72 -2.65 16.15
CA LEU A 187 8.19 -2.73 16.02
C LEU A 187 8.85 -1.57 15.26
N GLN A 188 8.11 -0.89 14.40
CA GLN A 188 8.62 0.19 13.54
C GLN A 188 8.47 1.58 14.16
N ALA A 189 7.83 1.67 15.32
CA ALA A 189 7.63 2.93 16.01
C ALA A 189 8.85 3.15 16.91
N GLU A 190 9.63 4.20 16.64
CA GLU A 190 10.55 4.78 17.64
C GLU A 190 9.67 5.32 18.78
N ALA A 191 9.18 4.42 19.62
CA ALA A 191 8.23 4.70 20.69
C ALA A 191 8.99 4.82 22.00
N SER A 192 8.90 5.98 22.64
CA SER A 192 9.43 6.20 23.98
C SER A 192 8.30 6.12 24.99
N LEU A 193 8.57 5.48 26.13
CA LEU A 193 7.67 5.53 27.26
C LEU A 193 7.66 6.97 27.82
N ASP A 194 6.50 7.63 27.79
CA ASP A 194 6.31 8.95 28.38
C ASP A 194 6.05 8.82 29.89
N ARG A 195 5.02 8.04 30.26
CA ARG A 195 4.68 7.77 31.68
C ARG A 195 3.84 6.51 31.86
N VAL A 196 3.65 6.16 33.14
CA VAL A 196 2.80 5.06 33.61
C VAL A 196 1.78 5.62 34.59
N GLU A 197 0.49 5.51 34.29
CA GLU A 197 -0.60 6.16 35.03
C GLU A 197 -1.92 5.40 34.85
N ASP A 198 -2.77 5.36 35.87
CA ASP A 198 -4.14 4.82 35.80
C ASP A 198 -5.03 5.86 35.10
N LEU A 199 -5.16 5.72 33.78
CA LEU A 199 -5.89 6.65 32.95
C LEU A 199 -7.39 6.34 32.95
N ASN A 200 -7.77 5.07 32.97
CA ASN A 200 -9.17 4.65 32.89
C ASN A 200 -9.89 4.60 34.26
N GLY A 201 -9.16 4.82 35.36
CA GLY A 201 -9.69 4.86 36.72
C GLY A 201 -10.06 3.48 37.29
N ASP A 202 -9.56 2.39 36.70
CA ASP A 202 -9.88 1.02 37.13
C ASP A 202 -8.97 0.49 38.26
N GLY A 203 -8.02 1.31 38.71
CA GLY A 203 -7.06 0.99 39.75
C GLY A 203 -5.80 0.29 39.24
N LYS A 204 -5.66 0.07 37.93
CA LYS A 204 -4.47 -0.50 37.29
C LYS A 204 -3.80 0.55 36.41
N PRO A 205 -2.47 0.56 36.32
CA PRO A 205 -1.78 1.53 35.49
C PRO A 205 -1.77 1.14 34.01
N GLU A 206 -1.96 2.14 33.15
CA GLU A 206 -1.65 2.09 31.73
C GLU A 206 -0.23 2.59 31.43
N LEU A 207 0.36 2.06 30.36
CA LEU A 207 1.60 2.53 29.78
C LEU A 207 1.30 3.48 28.62
N ILE A 208 1.90 4.66 28.67
CA ILE A 208 1.72 5.70 27.65
C ILE A 208 3.01 5.80 26.84
N PHE A 209 2.94 5.43 25.56
CA PHE A 209 4.05 5.59 24.63
C PHE A 209 3.75 6.67 23.61
N GLU A 210 4.72 7.56 23.43
CA GLU A 210 4.72 8.51 22.33
C GLU A 210 5.71 8.01 21.27
N SER A 211 5.32 8.08 20.01
CA SER A 211 6.23 7.77 18.91
C SER A 211 6.19 8.85 17.86
N SER A 212 7.36 9.41 17.56
CA SER A 212 7.60 10.15 16.33
C SER A 212 8.04 9.17 15.24
N ALA A 213 7.15 8.29 14.81
CA ALA A 213 7.50 7.34 13.77
C ALA A 213 7.54 8.08 12.43
N THR A 214 8.74 8.12 11.85
CA THR A 214 8.90 8.41 10.44
C THR A 214 8.65 7.10 9.72
N VAL A 215 7.38 6.79 9.42
CA VAL A 215 7.08 5.50 8.80
C VAL A 215 7.57 5.54 7.36
N SER A 216 8.76 4.98 7.13
CA SER A 216 9.31 4.65 5.81
C SER A 216 8.59 3.41 5.29
N ALA A 217 7.33 3.55 4.88
CA ALA A 217 6.65 2.48 4.16
C ALA A 217 7.34 2.33 2.80
N ALA A 218 8.24 1.36 2.67
CA ALA A 218 8.96 0.99 1.44
C ALA A 218 9.57 2.18 0.68
N SER A 219 10.77 2.62 1.09
CA SER A 219 11.71 3.52 0.37
C SER A 219 11.20 4.84 -0.25
N TRP A 220 9.90 5.18 -0.19
CA TRP A 220 9.33 6.27 -0.99
C TRP A 220 8.25 7.10 -0.29
N VAL A 221 7.79 6.72 0.92
CA VAL A 221 6.85 7.52 1.73
C VAL A 221 7.47 7.80 3.10
N ILE A 222 7.76 9.06 3.38
CA ILE A 222 8.12 9.55 4.72
C ILE A 222 6.88 10.25 5.26
N ALA A 223 6.04 9.52 6.00
CA ALA A 223 5.02 10.14 6.83
C ALA A 223 5.63 10.35 8.22
N GLU A 224 5.92 11.60 8.58
CA GLU A 224 6.19 11.97 9.97
C GLU A 224 4.86 11.93 10.72
N GLY A 225 4.64 10.86 11.48
CA GLY A 225 3.47 10.71 12.33
C GLY A 225 3.85 10.77 13.80
N TYR A 226 3.08 11.52 14.58
CA TYR A 226 3.10 11.43 16.04
C TYR A 226 1.97 10.51 16.48
N TYR A 227 2.34 9.39 17.10
CA TYR A 227 1.43 8.34 17.55
C TYR A 227 1.45 8.25 19.08
N LEU A 228 0.27 8.02 19.66
CA LEU A 228 0.09 7.70 21.07
C LEU A 228 -0.39 6.26 21.19
N TYR A 229 0.37 5.41 21.88
CA TYR A 229 -0.06 4.07 22.24
C TYR A 229 -0.38 4.04 23.73
N LEU A 230 -1.62 3.69 24.04
CA LEU A 230 -2.04 3.41 25.40
C LEU A 230 -2.15 1.91 25.54
N VAL A 231 -1.31 1.33 26.38
CA VAL A 231 -1.24 -0.11 26.58
C VAL A 231 -1.66 -0.42 28.01
N GLY A 232 -2.73 -1.18 28.18
CA GLY A 232 -3.27 -1.53 29.50
C GLY A 232 -3.52 -3.03 29.62
N TRP A 233 -3.66 -3.50 30.86
CA TRP A 233 -3.94 -4.91 31.13
C TRP A 233 -5.43 -5.21 31.08
N HIS A 234 -5.83 -6.14 30.22
CA HIS A 234 -7.21 -6.59 30.10
C HIS A 234 -7.31 -8.11 30.05
N LYS A 235 -8.08 -8.69 30.97
CA LYS A 235 -8.46 -10.11 31.16
C LYS A 235 -7.36 -11.18 31.07
N THR A 236 -6.63 -11.22 29.97
CA THR A 236 -5.63 -12.24 29.62
C THR A 236 -4.26 -11.67 29.24
N GLY A 237 -4.11 -10.36 29.04
CA GLY A 237 -2.85 -9.78 28.56
C GLY A 237 -2.89 -8.26 28.43
N PHE A 238 -1.76 -7.70 28.00
CA PHE A 238 -1.72 -6.31 27.55
C PHE A 238 -2.42 -6.14 26.20
N GLU A 239 -3.21 -5.09 26.08
CA GLU A 239 -3.85 -4.69 24.84
C GLU A 239 -3.69 -3.18 24.62
N ILE A 240 -3.81 -2.74 23.37
CA ILE A 240 -3.88 -1.31 23.05
C ILE A 240 -5.30 -0.82 23.33
N LEU A 241 -5.43 0.23 24.13
CA LEU A 241 -6.70 0.78 24.62
C LEU A 241 -7.27 1.92 23.77
N THR A 242 -6.59 2.34 22.70
CA THR A 242 -7.07 3.38 21.78
C THR A 242 -7.79 2.76 20.57
N THR A 243 -8.94 3.33 20.17
CA THR A 243 -9.77 2.76 19.09
C THR A 243 -9.35 3.11 17.67
N ASN A 244 -8.35 3.96 17.46
CA ASN A 244 -7.95 4.40 16.09
C ASN A 244 -7.10 3.36 15.33
N ILE A 245 -7.27 2.10 15.68
CA ILE A 245 -6.71 0.95 15.00
C ILE A 245 -7.80 0.37 14.12
N TYR A 246 -7.78 0.71 12.83
CA TYR A 246 -8.56 -0.05 11.87
C TYR A 246 -7.87 -1.42 11.75
N LYS A 247 -8.61 -2.50 12.02
CA LYS A 247 -8.24 -3.81 11.47
C LYS A 247 -8.58 -3.77 9.99
N ASN A 248 -7.59 -3.91 9.11
CA ASN A 248 -7.91 -4.20 7.72
C ASN A 248 -8.68 -5.54 7.64
N GLN A 249 -9.17 -5.92 6.46
CA GLN A 249 -9.95 -7.16 6.28
C GLN A 249 -9.18 -8.44 6.69
N GLU A 250 -7.87 -8.35 6.91
CA GLU A 250 -6.96 -9.44 7.31
C GLU A 250 -6.64 -9.44 8.83
N GLY A 251 -7.11 -8.44 9.59
CA GLY A 251 -6.89 -8.34 11.03
C GLY A 251 -5.58 -7.69 11.44
N GLU A 252 -4.82 -7.11 10.52
CA GLU A 252 -3.61 -6.32 10.84
C GLU A 252 -4.00 -4.99 11.49
N MET A 253 -3.31 -4.65 12.57
CA MET A 253 -3.46 -3.38 13.27
C MET A 253 -2.74 -2.29 12.47
N ARG A 254 -3.49 -1.44 11.74
CA ARG A 254 -2.92 -0.21 11.18
C ARG A 254 -3.40 0.98 12.00
N LEU A 255 -2.45 1.75 12.52
CA LEU A 255 -2.71 3.07 13.07
C LEU A 255 -3.18 3.96 11.93
N GLN A 256 -4.45 4.35 11.94
CA GLN A 256 -4.93 5.36 11.02
C GLN A 256 -5.16 6.65 11.79
N HIS A 257 -4.12 7.47 11.81
CA HIS A 257 -4.29 8.91 11.62
C HIS A 257 -3.53 9.29 10.35
N THR A 258 -3.88 8.67 9.22
CA THR A 258 -3.60 9.32 7.94
C THR A 258 -4.54 10.51 7.82
N ILE A 259 -4.23 11.58 8.54
CA ILE A 259 -4.31 12.89 7.90
C ILE A 259 -3.03 12.90 7.04
N PRO A 260 -3.15 12.68 5.72
CA PRO A 260 -2.01 12.45 4.86
C PRO A 260 -1.06 13.65 4.92
N THR A 261 0.21 13.42 5.27
CA THR A 261 1.38 14.32 5.06
C THR A 261 1.16 15.82 5.27
N ILE A 262 0.28 16.22 6.18
CA ILE A 262 0.21 17.61 6.61
C ILE A 262 1.41 17.83 7.54
N ARG A 263 2.27 18.81 7.20
CA ARG A 263 3.36 19.20 8.10
C ARG A 263 2.75 19.64 9.42
N THR A 264 2.96 18.85 10.48
CA THR A 264 2.65 19.33 11.82
C THR A 264 3.71 20.35 12.23
N GLN A 265 3.44 21.64 12.04
CA GLN A 265 4.34 22.69 12.52
C GLN A 265 4.28 22.74 14.05
N GLY A 266 5.23 22.06 14.70
CA GLY A 266 5.36 22.02 16.15
C GLY A 266 5.06 20.67 16.80
N GLY A 267 4.76 19.63 16.02
CA GLY A 267 4.41 18.29 16.54
C GLY A 267 2.97 18.20 17.08
N LYS A 268 2.56 16.99 17.45
CA LYS A 268 1.33 16.78 18.23
C LYS A 268 1.68 16.77 19.71
N PHE A 269 0.79 17.32 20.53
CA PHE A 269 0.92 17.28 21.97
C PHE A 269 -0.31 16.63 22.59
N TRP A 270 -0.08 15.73 23.52
CA TRP A 270 -1.12 15.02 24.25
C TRP A 270 -1.19 15.56 25.68
N THR A 271 -2.38 15.94 26.13
CA THR A 271 -2.63 16.23 27.54
C THR A 271 -3.69 15.30 28.10
N PHE A 272 -3.55 14.98 29.38
CA PHE A 272 -4.42 14.05 30.09
C PHE A 272 -5.03 14.83 31.24
N GLN A 273 -6.35 14.98 31.21
CA GLN A 273 -7.05 15.79 32.19
C GLN A 273 -8.47 15.29 32.35
N ASN A 274 -8.97 15.40 33.58
CA ASN A 274 -10.33 15.05 33.90
C ASN A 274 -11.28 16.23 33.59
N ILE A 275 -12.06 16.12 32.51
CA ILE A 275 -12.93 17.17 31.98
C ILE A 275 -14.35 16.99 32.50
N ASP A 276 -14.85 15.76 32.57
CA ASP A 276 -16.24 15.45 32.90
C ASP A 276 -16.50 15.05 34.38
N LYS A 277 -15.43 14.92 35.19
CA LYS A 277 -15.43 14.56 36.63
C LYS A 277 -15.75 13.11 36.94
N ASP A 278 -15.56 12.19 36.00
CA ASP A 278 -15.55 10.77 36.30
C ASP A 278 -14.18 10.32 36.86
N ALA A 279 -13.90 9.02 36.93
CA ALA A 279 -12.61 8.54 37.44
C ALA A 279 -11.52 8.50 36.34
N ALA A 280 -11.93 8.39 35.08
CA ALA A 280 -11.03 8.35 33.95
C ALA A 280 -10.48 9.75 33.65
N LEU A 281 -9.33 9.79 32.99
CA LEU A 281 -8.77 11.01 32.41
C LEU A 281 -9.08 11.01 30.92
N GLU A 282 -9.58 12.13 30.41
CA GLU A 282 -9.70 12.35 28.97
C GLU A 282 -8.37 12.71 28.35
N ILE A 283 -8.18 12.24 27.12
CA ILE A 283 -7.01 12.52 26.31
C ILE A 283 -7.36 13.65 25.37
N LEU A 284 -6.58 14.71 25.41
CA LEU A 284 -6.66 15.81 24.46
C LEU A 284 -5.47 15.75 23.52
N GLU A 285 -5.75 15.48 22.26
CA GLU A 285 -4.82 15.64 21.15
C GLU A 285 -4.89 17.08 20.67
N ASN A 286 -3.79 17.83 20.78
CA ASN A 286 -3.68 19.14 20.14
C ASN A 286 -2.68 19.05 19.00
N ALA A 287 -3.13 19.43 17.82
CA ALA A 287 -2.32 19.37 16.62
C ALA A 287 -2.51 20.62 15.77
N ARG A 288 -1.39 21.09 15.21
CA ARG A 288 -1.35 22.22 14.28
C ARG A 288 -1.02 21.67 12.90
N TYR A 289 -2.02 21.69 12.03
CA TYR A 289 -1.95 21.20 10.66
C TYR A 289 -1.70 22.36 9.72
N GLU A 290 -0.89 22.14 8.69
CA GLU A 290 -0.68 23.04 7.56
C GLU A 290 -0.93 22.28 6.25
N ASP A 291 -2.01 22.61 5.55
CA ASP A 291 -2.36 21.96 4.28
C ASP A 291 -1.52 22.44 3.09
N ASN A 292 -1.83 21.93 1.90
CA ASN A 292 -1.23 22.35 0.63
C ASN A 292 -1.55 23.80 0.20
N TYR A 293 -2.39 24.55 0.92
CA TYR A 293 -2.49 26.00 0.74
C TYR A 293 -1.63 26.75 1.74
N GLU A 294 -0.92 26.04 2.62
CA GLU A 294 -0.35 26.56 3.85
C GLU A 294 -1.41 27.25 4.73
N CYS A 295 -2.66 26.78 4.65
CA CYS A 295 -3.66 27.14 5.64
C CYS A 295 -3.38 26.35 6.90
N VAL A 296 -3.20 27.07 8.00
CA VAL A 296 -2.95 26.45 9.29
C VAL A 296 -4.27 26.21 10.02
N GLU A 297 -4.54 24.95 10.33
CA GLU A 297 -5.63 24.53 11.21
C GLU A 297 -5.07 24.11 12.56
N ASN A 298 -5.65 24.61 13.64
CA ASN A 298 -5.47 24.02 14.95
C ASN A 298 -6.63 23.06 15.18
N ALA A 299 -6.35 21.77 15.29
CA ALA A 299 -7.34 20.80 15.72
C ALA A 299 -7.07 20.35 17.15
N SER A 300 -8.15 20.22 17.90
CA SER A 300 -8.20 19.54 19.19
C SER A 300 -9.14 18.35 19.06
N ALA A 301 -8.63 17.15 19.32
CA ALA A 301 -9.45 15.95 19.43
C ALA A 301 -9.51 15.50 20.89
N GLN A 302 -10.72 15.23 21.38
CA GLN A 302 -10.95 14.70 22.71
C GLN A 302 -11.32 13.23 22.64
N TYR A 303 -10.65 12.43 23.46
CA TYR A 303 -10.94 11.01 23.65
C TYR A 303 -11.30 10.74 25.11
N ASP A 304 -12.27 9.86 25.30
CA ASP A 304 -12.82 9.54 26.61
C ASP A 304 -13.06 8.03 26.73
N TRP A 305 -13.04 7.53 27.95
CA TRP A 305 -13.14 6.11 28.24
C TRP A 305 -14.59 5.63 28.19
N ASP A 306 -14.90 4.71 27.27
CA ASP A 306 -16.27 4.18 27.14
C ASP A 306 -16.56 2.96 28.04
N GLY A 307 -15.62 2.60 28.91
CA GLY A 307 -15.63 1.37 29.70
C GLY A 307 -14.81 0.21 29.10
N THR A 308 -14.35 0.33 27.85
CA THR A 308 -13.50 -0.68 27.18
C THR A 308 -12.34 -0.05 26.41
N TYR A 309 -12.55 1.10 25.77
CA TYR A 309 -11.54 1.80 24.99
C TYR A 309 -11.71 3.32 25.09
N TYR A 310 -10.63 4.05 24.83
CA TYR A 310 -10.68 5.48 24.58
C TYR A 310 -11.31 5.76 23.22
N ARG A 311 -12.51 6.32 23.23
CA ARG A 311 -13.27 6.71 22.03
C ARG A 311 -13.18 8.20 21.78
N HIS A 312 -13.11 8.52 20.50
CA HIS A 312 -13.23 9.89 20.03
C HIS A 312 -14.62 10.46 20.37
N ILE A 313 -14.68 11.59 21.06
CA ILE A 313 -15.93 12.28 21.44
C ILE A 313 -16.15 13.55 20.64
N ASN A 314 -15.10 14.36 20.46
CA ASN A 314 -15.21 15.68 19.86
C ASN A 314 -13.98 16.03 19.03
N ASN A 315 -14.20 16.80 17.96
CA ASN A 315 -13.16 17.48 17.20
C ASN A 315 -13.51 18.95 17.13
N GLU A 316 -12.65 19.79 17.70
CA GLU A 316 -12.67 21.21 17.44
C GLU A 316 -11.61 21.50 16.40
N ARG A 317 -12.00 22.13 15.29
CA ARG A 317 -11.07 22.66 14.30
C ARG A 317 -11.24 24.16 14.25
N THR A 318 -10.12 24.86 14.33
CA THR A 318 -10.08 26.31 14.17
C THR A 318 -9.02 26.65 13.16
N GLU A 319 -9.43 27.34 12.11
CA GLU A 319 -8.52 27.81 11.06
C GLU A 319 -7.91 29.14 11.47
N GLU A 320 -6.64 29.33 11.17
CA GLU A 320 -6.01 30.63 11.31
C GLU A 320 -6.67 31.64 10.35
N ASN A 321 -6.91 32.86 10.83
CA ASN A 321 -7.45 33.95 10.04
C ASN A 321 -6.39 34.50 9.06
N SER A 322 -6.00 33.70 8.06
CA SER A 322 -4.87 33.93 7.15
C SER A 322 -5.33 34.16 5.71
N VAL A 323 -4.43 34.66 4.85
CA VAL A 323 -4.65 34.78 3.39
C VAL A 323 -4.91 33.40 2.78
N ASN A 324 -4.11 32.43 3.19
CA ASN A 324 -4.08 31.07 2.66
C ASN A 324 -5.38 30.30 2.95
N CYS A 325 -5.89 30.39 4.19
CA CYS A 325 -7.16 29.76 4.55
C CYS A 325 -8.35 30.35 3.76
N ALA A 326 -8.43 31.68 3.65
CA ALA A 326 -9.48 32.30 2.83
C ALA A 326 -9.39 31.92 1.35
N LEU A 327 -8.18 31.79 0.81
CA LEU A 327 -7.98 31.33 -0.57
C LEU A 327 -8.42 29.87 -0.74
N ARG A 328 -8.01 28.97 0.14
CA ARG A 328 -8.42 27.56 0.11
C ARG A 328 -9.94 27.42 0.16
N ASP A 329 -10.61 28.13 1.07
CA ASP A 329 -12.06 28.10 1.17
C ASP A 329 -12.73 28.67 -0.10
N ALA A 330 -12.13 29.69 -0.71
CA ALA A 330 -12.58 30.25 -1.98
C ALA A 330 -12.48 29.24 -3.12
N GLU A 331 -11.38 28.48 -3.19
CA GLU A 331 -11.21 27.39 -4.16
C GLU A 331 -12.23 26.28 -3.94
N GLN A 332 -12.48 25.87 -2.69
CA GLN A 332 -13.51 24.87 -2.39
C GLN A 332 -14.91 25.36 -2.77
N ALA A 333 -15.22 26.64 -2.55
CA ALA A 333 -16.46 27.25 -3.01
C ALA A 333 -16.54 27.28 -4.55
N MET A 334 -15.43 27.52 -5.26
CA MET A 334 -15.37 27.41 -6.72
C MET A 334 -15.66 25.99 -7.21
N TRP A 335 -15.06 24.98 -6.59
CA TRP A 335 -15.26 23.57 -6.96
C TRP A 335 -16.70 23.09 -6.72
N ASN A 336 -17.34 23.64 -5.68
CA ASN A 336 -18.75 23.38 -5.36
C ASN A 336 -19.73 24.27 -6.13
N TYR A 337 -19.24 25.04 -7.11
CA TYR A 337 -20.05 25.95 -7.95
C TYR A 337 -20.78 27.06 -7.16
N GLN A 338 -20.27 27.41 -5.98
CA GLN A 338 -20.80 28.45 -5.10
C GLN A 338 -20.14 29.80 -5.42
N TYR A 339 -20.24 30.27 -6.67
CA TYR A 339 -19.44 31.39 -7.18
C TYR A 339 -19.60 32.70 -6.40
N VAL A 340 -20.81 33.01 -5.91
CA VAL A 340 -21.04 34.21 -5.08
C VAL A 340 -20.30 34.13 -3.74
N GLN A 341 -20.25 32.94 -3.13
CA GLN A 341 -19.48 32.72 -1.90
C GLN A 341 -17.98 32.78 -2.18
N ALA A 342 -17.53 32.17 -3.28
CA ALA A 342 -16.14 32.22 -3.72
C ALA A 342 -15.66 33.67 -3.91
N VAL A 343 -16.46 34.53 -4.55
CA VAL A 343 -16.17 35.98 -4.68
C VAL A 343 -15.86 36.60 -3.32
N SER A 344 -16.75 36.41 -2.33
CA SER A 344 -16.57 37.00 -0.99
C SER A 344 -15.30 36.46 -0.29
N LEU A 345 -14.95 35.19 -0.49
CA LEU A 345 -13.78 34.57 0.11
C LEU A 345 -12.47 35.03 -0.56
N TYR A 346 -12.44 35.14 -1.89
CA TYR A 346 -11.30 35.71 -2.62
C TYR A 346 -11.07 37.18 -2.27
N GLU A 347 -12.13 37.99 -2.19
CA GLU A 347 -12.03 39.39 -1.71
C GLU A 347 -11.45 39.45 -0.30
N THR A 348 -11.91 38.56 0.59
CA THR A 348 -11.39 38.44 1.96
C THR A 348 -9.90 38.05 1.96
N ALA A 349 -9.48 37.12 1.11
CA ALA A 349 -8.07 36.74 0.98
C ALA A 349 -7.20 37.92 0.52
N LEU A 350 -7.67 38.72 -0.45
CA LEU A 350 -6.97 39.91 -0.94
C LEU A 350 -6.92 41.04 0.10
N ASP A 351 -7.99 41.26 0.86
CA ASP A 351 -8.01 42.23 1.96
C ASP A 351 -6.99 41.85 3.04
N ARG A 352 -6.98 40.57 3.46
CA ARG A 352 -5.98 40.03 4.39
C ARG A 352 -4.56 40.22 3.85
N TYR A 353 -4.34 39.99 2.55
CA TYR A 353 -3.03 40.14 1.92
C TYR A 353 -2.49 41.58 2.02
N GLN A 354 -3.36 42.60 1.94
CA GLN A 354 -2.96 44.00 2.10
C GLN A 354 -2.43 44.32 3.50
N THR A 355 -2.78 43.50 4.50
CA THR A 355 -2.32 43.67 5.89
C THR A 355 -1.02 42.94 6.20
N VAL A 356 -0.53 42.08 5.28
CA VAL A 356 0.70 41.29 5.47
C VAL A 356 1.92 42.21 5.53
N SER A 357 2.76 42.02 6.54
CA SER A 357 3.95 42.86 6.73
C SER A 357 5.01 42.58 5.66
N THR A 358 5.89 43.56 5.39
CA THR A 358 7.01 43.37 4.47
C THR A 358 7.99 42.30 4.94
N ALA A 359 8.08 42.06 6.25
CA ALA A 359 8.89 40.99 6.83
C ALA A 359 8.29 39.61 6.53
N ASP A 360 6.96 39.47 6.62
CA ASP A 360 6.27 38.21 6.30
C ASP A 360 6.31 37.92 4.80
N LEU A 361 6.17 38.95 3.94
CA LEU A 361 6.38 38.79 2.49
C LEU A 361 7.82 38.40 2.13
N TRP A 362 8.80 38.75 2.96
CA TRP A 362 10.19 38.30 2.78
C TRP A 362 10.38 36.86 3.25
N ARG A 363 9.70 36.47 4.34
CA ARG A 363 9.71 35.10 4.88
C ARG A 363 8.95 34.11 4.00
N PHE A 364 7.88 34.56 3.35
CA PHE A 364 6.97 33.77 2.52
C PHE A 364 6.81 34.43 1.15
N PRO A 365 7.85 34.39 0.30
CA PRO A 365 7.87 35.10 -0.98
C PRO A 365 6.77 34.67 -1.96
N HIS A 366 6.22 33.47 -1.79
CA HIS A 366 5.11 32.92 -2.57
C HIS A 366 3.76 33.56 -2.27
N LEU A 367 3.58 34.28 -1.14
CA LEU A 367 2.33 35.03 -0.88
C LEU A 367 1.99 36.03 -1.99
N LYS A 368 3.01 36.57 -2.68
CA LYS A 368 2.81 37.42 -3.87
C LYS A 368 2.19 36.64 -5.03
N GLN A 369 2.61 35.40 -5.23
CA GLN A 369 2.05 34.51 -6.24
C GLN A 369 0.62 34.12 -5.85
N PHE A 370 0.36 33.88 -4.56
CA PHE A 370 -0.99 33.57 -4.08
C PHE A 370 -1.92 34.73 -4.35
N ALA A 371 -1.53 35.96 -3.98
CA ALA A 371 -2.34 37.14 -4.26
C ALA A 371 -2.63 37.34 -5.76
N ALA A 372 -1.65 37.10 -6.63
CA ALA A 372 -1.85 37.16 -8.08
C ALA A 372 -2.84 36.10 -8.56
N TYR A 373 -2.66 34.84 -8.15
CA TYR A 373 -3.59 33.75 -8.47
C TYR A 373 -5.00 34.01 -7.93
N THR A 374 -5.14 34.49 -6.70
CA THR A 374 -6.39 34.91 -6.06
C THR A 374 -7.11 35.97 -6.90
N GLN A 375 -6.39 36.95 -7.47
CA GLN A 375 -6.99 37.95 -8.37
C GLN A 375 -7.48 37.33 -9.68
N GLU A 376 -6.68 36.44 -10.29
CA GLU A 376 -7.05 35.74 -11.53
C GLU A 376 -8.31 34.87 -11.32
N ARG A 377 -8.39 34.18 -10.18
CA ARG A 377 -9.55 33.37 -9.81
C ARG A 377 -10.77 34.21 -9.45
N LEU A 378 -10.58 35.37 -8.81
CA LEU A 378 -11.65 36.31 -8.52
C LEU A 378 -12.29 36.85 -9.81
N VAL A 379 -11.51 37.12 -10.87
CA VAL A 379 -12.07 37.46 -12.20
C VAL A 379 -13.04 36.39 -12.68
N LEU A 380 -12.64 35.11 -12.59
CA LEU A 380 -13.48 33.99 -12.99
C LEU A 380 -14.72 33.87 -12.10
N ALA A 381 -14.55 34.01 -10.78
CA ALA A 381 -15.65 33.94 -9.82
C ALA A 381 -16.70 35.04 -10.09
N TYR A 382 -16.29 36.29 -10.35
CA TYR A 382 -17.21 37.36 -10.75
C TYR A 382 -17.96 37.01 -12.05
N ALA A 383 -17.23 36.58 -13.08
CA ALA A 383 -17.82 36.24 -14.37
C ALA A 383 -18.85 35.11 -14.24
N LEU A 384 -18.51 34.03 -13.52
CA LEU A 384 -19.37 32.87 -13.29
C LEU A 384 -20.54 33.18 -12.33
N ALA A 385 -20.39 34.15 -11.43
CA ALA A 385 -21.48 34.69 -10.63
C ALA A 385 -22.41 35.65 -11.41
N GLY A 386 -22.10 35.92 -12.69
CA GLY A 386 -22.87 36.82 -13.56
C GLY A 386 -22.53 38.30 -13.41
N ASP A 387 -21.48 38.65 -12.67
CA ASP A 387 -20.99 40.02 -12.51
C ASP A 387 -19.83 40.32 -13.47
N MET A 388 -20.15 40.34 -14.76
CA MET A 388 -19.16 40.64 -15.80
C MET A 388 -18.57 42.05 -15.67
N GLN A 389 -19.29 43.00 -15.06
CA GLN A 389 -18.79 44.36 -14.87
C GLN A 389 -17.59 44.37 -13.91
N SER A 390 -17.69 43.68 -12.77
CA SER A 390 -16.58 43.56 -11.82
C SER A 390 -15.43 42.74 -12.40
N ALA A 391 -15.72 41.67 -13.13
CA ALA A 391 -14.71 40.87 -13.83
C ALA A 391 -13.88 41.72 -14.81
N THR A 392 -14.54 42.49 -15.69
CA THR A 392 -13.86 43.38 -16.65
C THR A 392 -13.09 44.49 -15.95
N ALA A 393 -13.65 45.09 -14.90
CA ALA A 393 -12.97 46.14 -14.13
C ALA A 393 -11.67 45.64 -13.49
N LEU A 394 -11.68 44.42 -12.94
CA LEU A 394 -10.50 43.78 -12.37
C LEU A 394 -9.48 43.39 -13.45
N LEU A 395 -9.91 42.86 -14.60
CA LEU A 395 -9.02 42.61 -15.74
C LEU A 395 -8.34 43.88 -16.25
N ASP A 396 -9.07 45.00 -16.35
CA ASP A 396 -8.52 46.29 -16.74
C ASP A 396 -7.49 46.81 -15.74
N GLN A 397 -7.71 46.57 -14.45
CA GLN A 397 -6.73 46.87 -13.41
C GLN A 397 -5.46 46.02 -13.59
N MET A 398 -5.61 44.70 -13.75
CA MET A 398 -4.49 43.78 -13.97
C MET A 398 -3.74 44.09 -15.27
N ARG A 399 -4.41 44.63 -16.30
CA ARG A 399 -3.76 45.08 -17.54
C ARG A 399 -2.86 46.30 -17.32
N ARG A 400 -3.23 47.21 -16.42
CA ARG A 400 -2.42 48.40 -16.06
C ARG A 400 -1.26 48.05 -15.14
N GLU A 401 -1.46 47.05 -14.30
CA GLU A 401 -0.50 46.56 -13.31
C GLU A 401 -0.25 45.06 -13.52
N PRO A 402 0.34 44.66 -14.66
CA PRO A 402 0.51 43.25 -14.98
C PRO A 402 1.35 42.57 -13.91
N SER A 403 0.78 41.50 -13.33
CA SER A 403 1.52 40.49 -12.60
C SER A 403 2.48 39.76 -13.54
N ASP A 404 3.25 38.80 -13.02
CA ASP A 404 4.20 38.02 -13.82
C ASP A 404 3.51 37.47 -15.10
N PRO A 405 3.99 37.80 -16.33
CA PRO A 405 3.34 37.45 -17.59
C PRO A 405 3.21 35.95 -17.86
N LYS A 406 3.74 35.11 -16.98
CA LYS A 406 3.71 33.65 -17.06
C LYS A 406 2.56 33.00 -16.27
N LEU A 407 1.66 33.80 -15.71
CA LEU A 407 0.46 33.32 -15.01
C LEU A 407 -0.77 33.27 -15.95
N MET A 408 -1.87 32.68 -15.45
CA MET A 408 -3.16 32.55 -16.16
C MET A 408 -3.68 33.90 -16.67
N ILE A 409 -3.31 35.01 -16.04
CA ILE A 409 -3.67 36.37 -16.48
C ILE A 409 -3.40 36.62 -17.96
N SER A 410 -2.31 36.07 -18.52
CA SER A 410 -1.98 36.26 -19.94
C SER A 410 -3.03 35.66 -20.87
N ALA A 411 -3.58 34.50 -20.51
CA ALA A 411 -4.67 33.83 -21.23
C ALA A 411 -5.98 34.60 -21.06
N LEU A 412 -6.31 35.04 -19.85
CA LEU A 412 -7.52 35.84 -19.59
C LEU A 412 -7.48 37.18 -20.33
N LEU A 413 -6.35 37.88 -20.31
CA LEU A 413 -6.21 39.16 -21.00
C LEU A 413 -6.34 39.01 -22.52
N LYS A 414 -5.90 37.89 -23.09
CA LYS A 414 -6.00 37.63 -24.54
C LYS A 414 -7.44 37.52 -25.03
N VAL A 415 -8.36 37.04 -24.19
CA VAL A 415 -9.79 36.91 -24.54
C VAL A 415 -10.63 38.11 -24.09
N SER A 416 -10.09 38.96 -23.20
CA SER A 416 -10.77 40.12 -22.58
C SER A 416 -11.05 41.34 -23.49
N GLU A 417 -11.20 41.15 -24.81
CA GLU A 417 -11.55 42.21 -25.76
C GLU A 417 -13.07 42.55 -25.69
N ASP A 418 -13.51 43.62 -26.37
CA ASP A 418 -14.91 44.08 -26.32
C ASP A 418 -15.89 42.93 -26.65
N GLY A 419 -16.70 42.51 -25.67
CA GLY A 419 -17.72 41.47 -25.83
C GLY A 419 -17.43 40.11 -25.20
N THR A 420 -16.38 39.96 -24.39
CA THR A 420 -16.07 38.69 -23.70
C THR A 420 -17.24 38.19 -22.84
N THR A 421 -17.52 36.90 -22.93
CA THR A 421 -18.51 36.19 -22.11
C THR A 421 -17.86 35.45 -20.94
N ALA A 422 -18.64 35.09 -19.92
CA ALA A 422 -18.17 34.23 -18.83
C ALA A 422 -17.65 32.88 -19.34
N PHE A 423 -18.25 32.34 -20.40
CA PHE A 423 -17.81 31.10 -21.05
C PHE A 423 -16.40 31.23 -21.62
N GLU A 424 -16.11 32.32 -22.34
CA GLU A 424 -14.78 32.53 -22.94
C GLU A 424 -13.69 32.72 -21.89
N LEU A 425 -14.00 33.39 -20.77
CA LEU A 425 -13.07 33.50 -19.63
C LEU A 425 -12.82 32.14 -18.98
N CYS A 426 -13.87 31.40 -18.66
CA CYS A 426 -13.81 30.05 -18.12
C CYS A 426 -12.99 29.11 -19.03
N LYS A 427 -13.26 29.15 -20.33
CA LYS A 427 -12.56 28.35 -21.34
C LYS A 427 -11.09 28.72 -21.44
N SER A 428 -10.76 30.01 -21.45
CA SER A 428 -9.37 30.47 -21.51
C SER A 428 -8.56 30.02 -20.29
N ALA A 429 -9.18 30.06 -19.10
CA ALA A 429 -8.59 29.54 -17.87
C ALA A 429 -8.34 28.03 -17.91
N TYR A 430 -9.33 27.26 -18.34
CA TYR A 430 -9.19 25.81 -18.52
C TYR A 430 -8.09 25.48 -19.54
N ASP A 431 -8.13 26.09 -20.73
CA ASP A 431 -7.16 25.81 -21.80
C ASP A 431 -5.73 26.11 -21.35
N PHE A 432 -5.53 27.14 -20.52
CA PHE A 432 -4.23 27.46 -19.91
C PHE A 432 -3.70 26.29 -19.08
N PHE A 433 -4.53 25.71 -18.20
CA PHE A 433 -4.13 24.59 -17.35
C PHE A 433 -4.07 23.25 -18.10
N ASP A 434 -4.89 23.06 -19.13
CA ASP A 434 -4.88 21.86 -20.00
C ASP A 434 -3.57 21.75 -20.81
N HIS A 435 -3.03 22.89 -21.25
CA HIS A 435 -1.73 22.94 -21.94
C HIS A 435 -0.54 23.09 -20.99
N TYR A 436 -0.77 23.34 -19.71
CA TYR A 436 0.26 23.47 -18.67
C TYR A 436 1.25 22.29 -18.61
N PRO A 437 0.84 21.00 -18.69
CA PRO A 437 1.80 19.89 -18.73
C PRO A 437 2.75 19.92 -19.93
N GLN A 438 2.36 20.50 -21.07
CA GLN A 438 3.24 20.64 -22.23
C GLN A 438 4.26 21.78 -22.05
N LEU A 439 3.96 22.74 -21.17
CA LEU A 439 4.88 23.79 -20.77
C LEU A 439 5.88 23.33 -19.72
N TYR A 440 5.79 22.07 -19.25
CA TYR A 440 6.66 21.48 -18.23
C TYR A 440 8.09 21.26 -18.74
N THR A 441 8.82 22.34 -18.93
CA THR A 441 10.28 22.32 -19.02
C THR A 441 10.86 22.46 -17.62
N PRO A 442 12.08 21.95 -17.36
CA PRO A 442 12.81 22.25 -16.13
C PRO A 442 13.19 23.73 -15.96
N ASP A 443 12.60 24.67 -16.72
CA ASP A 443 12.68 26.12 -16.49
C ASP A 443 11.30 26.73 -16.16
N PHE A 444 10.21 25.96 -16.31
CA PHE A 444 8.83 26.34 -16.05
C PHE A 444 8.42 26.10 -14.58
N TYR A 445 9.32 26.45 -13.66
CA TYR A 445 9.17 26.31 -12.20
C TYR A 445 8.37 27.45 -11.55
N GLN A 446 7.33 27.99 -12.19
CA GLN A 446 6.86 29.34 -11.83
C GLN A 446 5.66 29.39 -10.88
N TYR A 447 4.80 28.36 -10.88
CA TYR A 447 3.86 28.12 -9.77
C TYR A 447 4.46 27.29 -8.62
N ARG A 448 5.79 27.07 -8.60
CA ARG A 448 6.46 26.24 -7.57
C ARG A 448 6.37 26.79 -6.14
N GLY A 449 5.90 28.03 -5.97
CA GLY A 449 5.57 28.61 -4.67
C GLY A 449 4.12 28.41 -4.25
N LEU A 450 3.23 28.02 -5.16
CA LEU A 450 1.86 27.65 -4.85
C LEU A 450 1.82 26.12 -4.72
N PRO A 451 1.60 25.57 -3.52
CA PRO A 451 1.53 24.12 -3.37
C PRO A 451 0.27 23.59 -4.07
N ASP A 452 0.26 22.28 -4.34
CA ASP A 452 -0.60 21.55 -5.30
C ASP A 452 -2.02 22.13 -5.49
N LEU A 453 -2.15 23.15 -6.35
CA LEU A 453 -3.41 23.85 -6.59
C LEU A 453 -4.45 22.88 -7.16
N GLY A 454 -5.72 23.04 -6.79
CA GLY A 454 -6.81 22.24 -7.36
C GLY A 454 -7.05 20.90 -6.68
N PHE A 455 -6.43 20.69 -5.52
CA PHE A 455 -6.60 19.51 -4.68
C PHE A 455 -6.98 19.96 -3.26
N SER A 456 -8.00 19.33 -2.67
CA SER A 456 -8.22 19.32 -1.21
C SER A 456 -7.51 18.11 -0.61
N ASP A 457 -6.76 18.31 0.48
CA ASP A 457 -6.08 17.23 1.21
C ASP A 457 -7.02 16.09 1.67
N THR A 458 -8.35 16.30 1.69
CA THR A 458 -9.33 15.24 2.01
C THR A 458 -9.42 14.16 0.94
N ASP A 459 -9.11 14.47 -0.33
CA ASP A 459 -9.31 13.55 -1.46
C ASP A 459 -8.02 12.83 -1.88
N TYR A 460 -6.86 13.27 -1.39
CA TYR A 460 -5.56 12.75 -1.80
C TYR A 460 -4.89 12.00 -0.65
N TYR A 461 -5.19 10.71 -0.55
CA TYR A 461 -4.44 9.78 0.28
C TYR A 461 -2.94 9.87 -0.06
N GLY A 462 -2.16 10.56 0.76
CA GLY A 462 -0.77 10.22 1.09
C GLY A 462 0.22 10.02 -0.05
N PHE A 463 0.02 10.63 -1.22
CA PHE A 463 0.92 10.43 -2.34
C PHE A 463 1.59 11.73 -2.82
N ASN A 464 2.91 11.74 -2.65
CA ASN A 464 3.86 12.21 -3.64
C ASN A 464 4.14 13.73 -3.66
N SER A 465 5.04 14.19 -2.78
CA SER A 465 5.91 15.36 -3.07
C SER A 465 6.80 15.15 -4.32
N THR A 466 6.74 13.97 -4.94
CA THR A 466 7.26 13.59 -6.26
C THR A 466 6.20 13.47 -7.36
N ALA A 467 4.91 13.78 -7.11
CA ALA A 467 3.98 14.22 -8.17
C ALA A 467 4.24 15.68 -8.58
N LYS A 468 5.46 16.18 -8.30
CA LYS A 468 6.14 17.20 -9.09
C LYS A 468 6.10 16.80 -10.56
N GLY A 469 4.98 17.08 -11.24
CA GLY A 469 4.77 16.76 -12.64
C GLY A 469 3.35 16.35 -13.02
N VAL A 470 2.46 16.05 -12.07
CA VAL A 470 1.04 15.90 -12.43
C VAL A 470 0.46 17.31 -12.50
N PRO A 471 0.02 17.79 -13.68
CA PRO A 471 -0.59 19.10 -13.80
C PRO A 471 -1.87 19.12 -12.95
N PRO A 472 -2.18 20.25 -12.31
CA PRO A 472 -3.44 20.38 -11.59
C PRO A 472 -4.62 20.16 -12.54
N PRO A 473 -5.71 19.47 -12.13
CA PRO A 473 -6.85 19.22 -13.00
C PRO A 473 -7.40 20.57 -13.53
N PRO A 474 -7.42 20.81 -14.85
CA PRO A 474 -7.81 22.12 -15.37
C PRO A 474 -9.23 22.56 -14.95
N ALA A 475 -10.10 21.60 -14.66
CA ALA A 475 -11.44 21.84 -14.11
C ALA A 475 -11.43 22.45 -12.69
N THR A 476 -10.45 22.12 -11.84
CA THR A 476 -10.40 22.60 -10.44
C THR A 476 -9.65 23.94 -10.34
N VAL A 477 -8.50 24.08 -11.00
CA VAL A 477 -7.69 25.32 -10.96
C VAL A 477 -8.08 26.38 -11.98
N GLY A 478 -8.62 25.95 -13.12
CA GLY A 478 -9.05 26.84 -14.21
C GLY A 478 -10.53 27.10 -14.09
N CYS A 479 -11.34 26.23 -14.68
CA CYS A 479 -12.79 26.31 -14.61
C CYS A 479 -13.38 24.99 -15.06
N ASP A 480 -14.42 24.49 -14.40
CA ASP A 480 -15.13 23.29 -14.85
C ASP A 480 -16.02 23.64 -16.06
N ILE A 481 -15.42 23.68 -17.26
CA ILE A 481 -16.16 23.89 -18.53
C ILE A 481 -17.30 22.88 -18.64
N GLY A 482 -17.09 21.64 -18.20
CA GLY A 482 -18.09 20.58 -18.24
C GLY A 482 -19.35 20.95 -17.46
N GLN A 483 -19.21 21.40 -16.20
CA GLN A 483 -20.35 21.87 -15.42
C GLN A 483 -20.96 23.15 -16.00
N PHE A 484 -20.14 24.09 -16.47
CA PHE A 484 -20.69 25.34 -17.00
C PHE A 484 -21.48 25.12 -18.31
N ALA A 485 -20.96 24.28 -19.22
CA ALA A 485 -21.69 23.81 -20.38
C ALA A 485 -22.95 23.03 -19.99
N ASN A 486 -22.90 22.22 -18.93
CA ASN A 486 -24.07 21.52 -18.41
C ASN A 486 -25.21 22.47 -18.06
N ASP A 487 -24.90 23.57 -17.38
CA ASP A 487 -25.90 24.54 -16.94
C ASP A 487 -26.54 25.27 -18.13
N ILE A 488 -25.71 25.70 -19.10
CA ILE A 488 -26.18 26.33 -20.35
C ILE A 488 -27.06 25.36 -21.16
N ILE A 489 -26.59 24.13 -21.37
CA ILE A 489 -27.31 23.10 -22.13
C ILE A 489 -28.64 22.77 -21.44
N THR A 490 -28.67 22.66 -20.11
CA THR A 490 -29.90 22.33 -19.36
C THR A 490 -30.94 23.45 -19.46
N ALA A 491 -30.50 24.70 -19.56
CA ALA A 491 -31.39 25.85 -19.72
C ALA A 491 -31.93 26.01 -21.16
N HIS A 492 -31.41 25.26 -22.13
CA HIS A 492 -31.79 25.36 -23.54
C HIS A 492 -32.68 24.19 -23.98
N SER A 493 -33.56 24.44 -24.95
CA SER A 493 -34.37 23.40 -25.61
C SER A 493 -33.88 23.21 -27.02
N PHE A 494 -33.62 21.97 -27.41
CA PHE A 494 -33.03 21.64 -28.71
C PHE A 494 -34.08 20.99 -29.63
N SER A 495 -34.11 21.38 -30.90
CA SER A 495 -35.02 20.84 -31.93
C SER A 495 -34.40 19.65 -32.66
N THR A 496 -35.19 18.62 -32.99
CA THR A 496 -34.75 17.52 -33.87
C THR A 496 -34.69 17.92 -35.35
N SER A 497 -35.22 19.10 -35.70
CA SER A 497 -35.19 19.61 -37.09
C SER A 497 -33.83 20.13 -37.53
N GLN A 498 -32.87 20.24 -36.61
CA GLN A 498 -31.49 20.66 -36.85
C GLN A 498 -30.54 19.69 -36.15
N PRO A 499 -29.33 19.47 -36.68
CA PRO A 499 -28.31 18.69 -35.97
C PRO A 499 -28.05 19.29 -34.58
N LEU A 500 -27.97 18.43 -33.56
CA LEU A 500 -27.81 18.89 -32.17
C LEU A 500 -26.52 19.69 -31.98
N VAL A 501 -25.43 19.25 -32.60
CA VAL A 501 -24.12 19.91 -32.48
C VAL A 501 -24.09 21.31 -33.08
N GLU A 502 -24.84 21.58 -34.15
CA GLU A 502 -24.96 22.94 -34.69
C GLU A 502 -25.67 23.87 -33.69
N GLN A 503 -26.69 23.38 -32.99
CA GLN A 503 -27.40 24.15 -31.97
C GLN A 503 -26.51 24.43 -30.75
N ILE A 504 -25.66 23.48 -30.36
CA ILE A 504 -24.73 23.64 -29.23
C ILE A 504 -23.58 24.59 -29.58
N LEU A 505 -23.05 24.53 -30.81
CA LEU A 505 -22.09 25.52 -31.29
C LEU A 505 -22.68 26.94 -31.33
N GLN A 506 -23.97 27.10 -31.61
CA GLN A 506 -24.66 28.40 -31.53
C GLN A 506 -24.75 28.95 -30.11
N LEU A 507 -24.65 28.10 -29.08
CA LEU A 507 -24.54 28.52 -27.67
C LEU A 507 -23.10 28.91 -27.29
N GLY A 508 -22.15 28.85 -28.24
CA GLY A 508 -20.73 29.13 -28.01
C GLY A 508 -19.97 27.97 -27.36
N ILE A 509 -20.55 26.78 -27.31
CA ILE A 509 -19.94 25.60 -26.70
C ILE A 509 -19.27 24.75 -27.78
N ASP A 510 -17.94 24.63 -27.70
CA ASP A 510 -17.17 23.78 -28.60
C ASP A 510 -17.43 22.29 -28.30
N VAL A 511 -17.89 21.55 -29.29
CA VAL A 511 -18.01 20.09 -29.23
C VAL A 511 -16.70 19.46 -29.69
N ASP A 512 -16.12 18.60 -28.85
CA ASP A 512 -14.87 17.90 -29.11
C ASP A 512 -15.10 16.56 -29.80
N LYS A 513 -16.02 15.77 -29.25
CA LYS A 513 -16.42 14.48 -29.79
C LYS A 513 -17.93 14.35 -29.77
N GLN A 514 -18.46 13.59 -30.72
CA GLN A 514 -19.87 13.28 -30.80
C GLN A 514 -20.04 11.84 -31.26
N LEU A 515 -21.12 11.24 -30.78
CA LEU A 515 -21.61 9.93 -31.14
C LEU A 515 -23.11 10.10 -31.40
N HIS A 516 -23.61 9.56 -32.52
CA HIS A 516 -25.03 9.63 -32.80
C HIS A 516 -25.54 8.34 -33.45
N ILE A 517 -26.68 7.86 -32.96
CA ILE A 517 -27.46 6.75 -33.51
C ILE A 517 -28.86 6.79 -32.93
N ASP A 518 -29.85 6.34 -33.69
CA ASP A 518 -31.19 5.98 -33.20
C ASP A 518 -31.14 4.87 -32.12
N LEU A 519 -31.09 5.25 -30.84
CA LEU A 519 -31.07 4.33 -29.70
C LEU A 519 -32.48 3.88 -29.30
N ASN A 520 -33.49 4.73 -29.50
CA ASN A 520 -34.87 4.48 -29.11
C ASN A 520 -35.73 3.83 -30.21
N GLY A 521 -35.24 3.74 -31.45
CA GLY A 521 -35.89 3.13 -32.61
C GLY A 521 -36.91 4.05 -33.31
N ASP A 522 -36.87 5.36 -33.11
CA ASP A 522 -37.83 6.32 -33.67
C ASP A 522 -37.40 6.92 -35.02
N HIS A 523 -36.27 6.47 -35.56
CA HIS A 523 -35.62 6.93 -36.79
C HIS A 523 -35.05 8.35 -36.74
N ILE A 524 -34.85 8.89 -35.54
CA ILE A 524 -34.11 10.12 -35.28
C ILE A 524 -32.87 9.76 -34.46
N ASP A 525 -31.71 10.25 -34.88
CA ASP A 525 -30.49 9.96 -34.16
C ASP A 525 -30.49 10.58 -32.76
N ASP A 526 -30.20 9.77 -31.76
CA ASP A 526 -29.88 10.17 -30.39
C ASP A 526 -28.39 10.49 -30.29
N TRP A 527 -28.00 11.37 -29.37
CA TRP A 527 -26.65 11.93 -29.34
C TRP A 527 -25.97 11.71 -27.99
N VAL A 528 -24.68 11.41 -28.02
CA VAL A 528 -23.76 11.58 -26.90
C VAL A 528 -22.68 12.54 -27.37
N ILE A 529 -22.49 13.64 -26.66
CA ILE A 529 -21.51 14.67 -27.02
C ILE A 529 -20.55 14.90 -25.85
N TRP A 530 -19.31 15.24 -26.17
CA TRP A 530 -18.31 15.70 -25.22
C TRP A 530 -17.90 17.09 -25.64
N VAL A 531 -17.90 18.01 -24.69
CA VAL A 531 -17.47 19.38 -24.91
C VAL A 531 -15.96 19.46 -24.78
N LYS A 532 -15.33 20.35 -25.54
CA LYS A 532 -13.88 20.55 -25.48
C LYS A 532 -13.48 21.05 -24.10
N GLY A 533 -12.57 20.32 -23.46
CA GLY A 533 -12.17 20.56 -22.07
C GLY A 533 -13.17 20.08 -21.01
N GLY A 534 -14.21 19.35 -21.40
CA GLY A 534 -15.09 18.65 -20.46
C GLY A 534 -14.73 17.18 -20.37
N ASN A 535 -14.68 16.62 -19.15
CA ASN A 535 -14.62 15.17 -18.94
C ASN A 535 -16.02 14.52 -18.88
N ARG A 536 -17.07 15.32 -19.10
CA ARG A 536 -18.47 14.88 -19.04
C ARG A 536 -19.05 14.77 -20.44
N SER A 537 -19.77 13.67 -20.65
CA SER A 537 -20.67 13.49 -21.77
C SER A 537 -22.00 14.20 -21.50
N PHE A 538 -22.72 14.53 -22.58
CA PHE A 538 -24.12 14.93 -22.53
C PHE A 538 -24.93 14.03 -23.45
N GLU A 539 -25.90 13.33 -22.89
CA GLU A 539 -26.74 12.40 -23.63
C GLU A 539 -28.09 13.06 -23.96
N PHE A 540 -28.52 12.91 -25.21
CA PHE A 540 -29.77 13.43 -25.71
C PHE A 540 -30.51 12.35 -26.45
N VAL A 541 -31.79 12.20 -26.11
CA VAL A 541 -32.70 11.30 -26.83
C VAL A 541 -33.77 12.14 -27.50
N SER A 542 -34.06 11.82 -28.74
CA SER A 542 -35.15 12.37 -29.53
C SER A 542 -36.51 12.09 -28.84
N ASP A 543 -37.34 13.12 -28.80
CA ASP A 543 -38.72 13.07 -28.31
C ASP A 543 -39.59 13.91 -29.25
N GLY A 544 -39.91 13.31 -30.40
CA GLY A 544 -40.63 13.96 -31.48
C GLY A 544 -39.84 15.11 -32.11
N ASN A 545 -40.28 16.34 -31.87
CA ASN A 545 -39.65 17.54 -32.47
C ASN A 545 -38.55 18.15 -31.61
N LEU A 546 -38.30 17.60 -30.42
CA LEU A 546 -37.30 18.12 -29.48
C LEU A 546 -36.33 17.01 -29.08
N TYR A 547 -35.09 17.39 -28.77
CA TYR A 547 -34.21 16.52 -28.01
C TYR A 547 -34.44 16.75 -26.53
N ARG A 548 -34.53 15.65 -25.79
CA ARG A 548 -34.54 15.65 -24.34
C ARG A 548 -33.17 15.22 -23.84
N LYS A 549 -32.55 16.07 -23.03
CA LYS A 549 -31.33 15.73 -22.30
C LYS A 549 -31.64 14.66 -21.24
N LEU A 550 -30.86 13.60 -21.19
CA LEU A 550 -30.99 12.58 -20.16
C LEU A 550 -30.35 13.05 -18.84
N ALA A 551 -30.77 12.44 -17.72
CA ALA A 551 -30.08 12.63 -16.45
C ALA A 551 -28.61 12.19 -16.59
N PRO A 552 -27.67 12.87 -15.92
CA PRO A 552 -26.24 12.62 -16.10
C PRO A 552 -25.92 11.14 -15.91
N ALA A 553 -25.51 10.50 -17.00
CA ALA A 553 -24.83 9.22 -16.99
C ALA A 553 -23.35 9.51 -17.26
N TYR A 554 -22.44 8.91 -16.51
CA TYR A 554 -21.03 9.02 -16.84
C TYR A 554 -20.75 8.10 -18.03
N PHE A 555 -20.87 8.62 -19.25
CA PHE A 555 -20.45 7.89 -20.44
C PHE A 555 -18.99 8.29 -20.73
N PRO A 556 -18.03 7.35 -20.59
CA PRO A 556 -16.61 7.68 -20.53
C PRO A 556 -16.14 8.34 -21.82
N TYR A 557 -15.25 9.34 -21.69
CA TYR A 557 -14.58 9.94 -22.85
C TYR A 557 -13.79 8.82 -23.57
N PRO A 558 -14.15 8.47 -24.81
CA PRO A 558 -13.49 7.37 -25.49
C PRO A 558 -12.12 7.87 -25.94
N SER A 559 -11.06 7.21 -25.46
CA SER A 559 -9.68 7.54 -25.84
C SER A 559 -9.50 7.53 -27.36
N GLU A 560 -8.45 8.18 -27.86
CA GLU A 560 -8.14 8.20 -29.30
C GLU A 560 -7.98 6.78 -29.89
N ASN A 561 -7.64 5.80 -29.04
CA ASN A 561 -7.48 4.40 -29.42
C ASN A 561 -8.72 3.54 -29.16
N SER A 562 -9.80 4.11 -28.63
CA SER A 562 -11.06 3.39 -28.42
C SER A 562 -11.78 3.23 -29.75
N ASN A 563 -12.16 2.00 -30.10
CA ASN A 563 -13.02 1.76 -31.23
C ASN A 563 -14.47 1.77 -30.76
N ILE A 564 -15.29 2.58 -31.42
CA ILE A 564 -16.70 2.75 -31.06
C ILE A 564 -17.54 2.28 -32.22
N PHE A 565 -18.45 1.39 -31.93
CA PHE A 565 -19.37 0.83 -32.90
C PHE A 565 -20.79 0.90 -32.37
N SER A 566 -21.74 0.78 -33.28
CA SER A 566 -23.13 0.74 -32.94
C SER A 566 -23.81 -0.45 -33.62
N ARG A 567 -24.81 -1.01 -32.95
CA ARG A 567 -25.55 -2.17 -33.49
C ARG A 567 -27.03 -2.05 -33.17
N VAL A 568 -27.87 -2.32 -34.16
CA VAL A 568 -29.30 -2.50 -33.95
C VAL A 568 -29.53 -3.79 -33.16
N LEU A 569 -30.38 -3.73 -32.14
CA LEU A 569 -30.69 -4.89 -31.32
C LEU A 569 -31.42 -5.96 -32.14
N PRO A 570 -31.22 -7.25 -31.85
CA PRO A 570 -31.74 -8.33 -32.71
C PRO A 570 -33.27 -8.46 -32.72
N ASP A 571 -33.93 -7.86 -31.74
CA ASP A 571 -35.39 -7.75 -31.63
C ASP A 571 -35.95 -6.45 -32.23
N GLY A 572 -35.09 -5.58 -32.78
CA GLY A 572 -35.45 -4.29 -33.35
C GLY A 572 -35.89 -3.25 -32.32
N SER A 573 -35.65 -3.46 -31.02
CA SER A 573 -36.11 -2.58 -29.94
C SER A 573 -35.26 -1.31 -29.73
N GLY A 574 -34.38 -0.99 -30.67
CA GLY A 574 -33.43 0.12 -30.59
C GLY A 574 -32.00 -0.31 -30.95
N SER A 575 -31.03 0.48 -30.52
CA SER A 575 -29.61 0.23 -30.78
C SER A 575 -28.77 0.24 -29.49
N ILE A 576 -27.57 -0.33 -29.56
CA ILE A 576 -26.55 -0.30 -28.50
C ILE A 576 -25.26 0.35 -28.99
N TRP A 577 -24.55 0.98 -28.07
CA TRP A 577 -23.16 1.41 -28.24
C TRP A 577 -22.21 0.34 -27.73
N LEU A 578 -21.16 0.11 -28.49
CA LEU A 578 -20.08 -0.82 -28.19
C LEU A 578 -18.78 -0.03 -28.13
N ILE A 579 -18.17 0.07 -26.96
CA ILE A 579 -16.90 0.77 -26.77
C ILE A 579 -15.84 -0.28 -26.47
N LEU A 580 -14.90 -0.44 -27.39
CA LEU A 580 -13.74 -1.28 -27.17
C LEU A 580 -12.60 -0.40 -26.65
N HIS A 581 -12.34 -0.48 -25.35
CA HIS A 581 -11.28 0.28 -24.70
C HIS A 581 -9.90 -0.28 -25.06
N PRO A 582 -8.87 0.56 -25.28
CA PRO A 582 -7.51 0.05 -25.42
C PRO A 582 -7.11 -0.66 -24.12
N ALA A 583 -6.20 -1.63 -24.25
CA ALA A 583 -5.77 -2.38 -23.08
C ALA A 583 -4.94 -1.52 -22.14
N ASN A 584 -5.34 -1.54 -20.87
CA ASN A 584 -4.66 -0.83 -19.80
C ASN A 584 -3.69 -1.75 -19.04
N THR A 585 -3.77 -3.06 -19.26
CA THR A 585 -2.98 -4.07 -18.54
C THR A 585 -2.39 -5.10 -19.51
N ILE A 586 -1.14 -5.48 -19.27
CA ILE A 586 -0.51 -6.64 -19.88
C ILE A 586 -0.98 -7.84 -19.04
N ALA A 587 -1.74 -8.75 -19.64
CA ALA A 587 -1.99 -10.05 -19.05
C ALA A 587 -1.23 -11.09 -19.85
N ASP A 588 -0.49 -11.94 -19.16
CA ASP A 588 0.43 -12.88 -19.80
C ASP A 588 -0.28 -14.02 -20.56
N ASP A 589 -1.60 -14.17 -20.41
CA ASP A 589 -2.30 -15.42 -20.74
C ASP A 589 -3.50 -15.31 -21.70
N CYS A 590 -3.58 -14.26 -22.53
CA CYS A 590 -4.61 -14.19 -23.59
C CYS A 590 -4.41 -15.21 -24.74
N ASP A 591 -3.22 -15.81 -24.89
CA ASP A 591 -2.99 -17.20 -25.33
C ASP A 591 -1.48 -17.49 -25.30
N GLN A 592 -1.12 -18.76 -25.10
CA GLN A 592 0.25 -19.22 -24.85
C GLN A 592 1.23 -18.82 -25.97
N ALA A 593 2.07 -17.79 -25.73
CA ALA A 593 3.41 -17.52 -26.31
C ALA A 593 3.71 -16.05 -26.67
N GLY A 594 2.85 -15.08 -26.39
CA GLY A 594 3.18 -13.67 -26.61
C GLY A 594 2.20 -12.72 -25.97
N GLY A 595 2.61 -12.10 -24.85
CA GLY A 595 1.80 -11.22 -24.01
C GLY A 595 0.80 -10.39 -24.80
N SER A 596 -0.48 -10.71 -24.63
CA SER A 596 -1.57 -10.09 -25.34
C SER A 596 -2.37 -9.22 -24.39
N TYR A 597 -2.63 -8.02 -24.85
CA TYR A 597 -3.33 -6.94 -24.18
C TYR A 597 -4.83 -7.29 -23.97
N ILE A 598 -5.31 -7.30 -22.72
CA ILE A 598 -6.75 -7.45 -22.43
C ILE A 598 -7.45 -6.11 -22.62
N GLN A 599 -8.42 -6.09 -23.51
CA GLN A 599 -9.34 -4.98 -23.71
C GLN A 599 -10.66 -5.26 -23.00
N ALA A 600 -11.43 -4.20 -22.74
CA ALA A 600 -12.81 -4.33 -22.26
C ALA A 600 -13.76 -3.85 -23.36
N LEU A 601 -14.76 -4.67 -23.69
CA LEU A 601 -15.89 -4.30 -24.52
C LEU A 601 -17.05 -3.87 -23.62
N ASP A 602 -17.30 -2.57 -23.57
CA ASP A 602 -18.40 -1.99 -22.83
C ASP A 602 -19.63 -1.86 -23.73
N ILE A 603 -20.73 -2.44 -23.28
CA ILE A 603 -22.02 -2.42 -23.97
C ILE A 603 -22.93 -1.44 -23.26
N TRP A 604 -23.40 -0.43 -23.97
CA TRP A 604 -24.27 0.62 -23.44
C TRP A 604 -25.61 0.64 -24.19
N ALA A 605 -26.70 0.75 -23.44
CA ALA A 605 -28.06 0.75 -24.00
C ALA A 605 -28.94 1.80 -23.33
N LEU A 606 -29.98 2.25 -24.05
CA LEU A 606 -31.03 3.08 -23.48
C LEU A 606 -32.06 2.20 -22.74
N VAL A 607 -32.06 2.28 -21.41
CA VAL A 607 -32.99 1.54 -20.55
C VAL A 607 -33.73 2.53 -19.65
N ASN A 608 -35.06 2.54 -19.75
CA ASN A 608 -35.92 3.46 -19.01
C ASN A 608 -35.45 4.92 -19.14
N GLU A 609 -35.14 5.35 -20.38
CA GLU A 609 -34.70 6.71 -20.68
C GLU A 609 -33.37 7.11 -20.02
N LYS A 610 -32.54 6.13 -19.67
CA LYS A 610 -31.17 6.36 -19.21
C LYS A 610 -30.21 5.55 -20.04
N LEU A 611 -29.10 6.19 -20.44
CA LEU A 611 -28.00 5.47 -21.05
C LEU A 611 -27.22 4.78 -19.92
N VAL A 612 -27.18 3.46 -19.94
CA VAL A 612 -26.60 2.65 -18.87
C VAL A 612 -25.64 1.62 -19.44
N GLN A 613 -24.49 1.46 -18.78
CA GLN A 613 -23.57 0.37 -19.07
C GLN A 613 -24.27 -0.93 -18.67
N GLN A 614 -24.62 -1.72 -19.66
CA GLN A 614 -25.32 -2.97 -19.51
C GLN A 614 -24.35 -4.09 -19.12
N GLN A 615 -23.15 -4.08 -19.72
CA GLN A 615 -22.16 -5.14 -19.53
C GLN A 615 -20.75 -4.62 -19.87
N SER A 616 -19.73 -5.13 -19.18
CA SER A 616 -18.33 -5.05 -19.59
C SER A 616 -17.82 -6.47 -19.77
N ILE A 617 -17.27 -6.80 -20.94
CA ILE A 617 -16.82 -8.15 -21.27
C ILE A 617 -15.34 -8.09 -21.69
N PRO A 618 -14.45 -8.91 -21.11
CA PRO A 618 -13.06 -8.92 -21.52
C PRO A 618 -12.92 -9.47 -22.94
N VAL A 619 -12.02 -8.83 -23.68
CA VAL A 619 -11.69 -9.14 -25.07
C VAL A 619 -10.19 -9.31 -25.19
N CYS A 620 -9.75 -10.51 -25.57
CA CYS A 620 -8.37 -10.72 -26.00
C CYS A 620 -8.29 -10.34 -27.49
N GLU A 621 -7.16 -9.75 -27.90
CA GLU A 621 -6.92 -9.26 -29.28
C GLU A 621 -7.65 -7.95 -29.65
N ARG A 622 -7.40 -7.41 -30.85
CA ARG A 622 -8.12 -6.26 -31.43
C ARG A 622 -9.15 -6.77 -32.46
N PRO A 623 -10.27 -7.37 -32.03
CA PRO A 623 -11.23 -7.93 -32.97
C PRO A 623 -11.93 -6.81 -33.77
N THR A 624 -12.32 -7.15 -35.00
CA THR A 624 -13.29 -6.34 -35.74
C THR A 624 -14.70 -6.54 -35.18
N VAL A 625 -15.66 -5.69 -35.56
CA VAL A 625 -17.06 -5.87 -35.16
C VAL A 625 -17.61 -7.19 -35.67
N GLU A 626 -17.19 -7.59 -36.86
CA GLU A 626 -17.56 -8.86 -37.49
C GLU A 626 -17.01 -10.07 -36.72
N ASP A 627 -15.82 -9.95 -36.14
CA ASP A 627 -15.24 -11.01 -35.28
C ASP A 627 -15.99 -11.13 -33.95
N LEU A 628 -16.33 -9.98 -33.34
CA LEU A 628 -17.11 -9.93 -32.10
C LEU A 628 -18.53 -10.45 -32.32
N PHE A 629 -19.12 -10.22 -33.49
CA PHE A 629 -20.52 -10.54 -33.73
C PHE A 629 -20.71 -11.22 -35.08
N PRO A 630 -20.44 -12.53 -35.15
CA PRO A 630 -20.57 -13.30 -36.38
C PRO A 630 -22.03 -13.39 -36.87
N ASP A 631 -23.00 -13.18 -35.99
CA ASP A 631 -24.41 -12.97 -36.32
C ASP A 631 -25.07 -12.03 -35.31
N ASP A 632 -26.30 -11.56 -35.60
CA ASP A 632 -26.99 -10.60 -34.72
C ASP A 632 -27.30 -11.14 -33.33
N GLN A 633 -27.40 -12.46 -33.15
CA GLN A 633 -27.80 -13.07 -31.89
C GLN A 633 -26.62 -13.45 -31.00
N LYS A 634 -25.38 -13.37 -31.50
CA LYS A 634 -24.19 -13.89 -30.81
C LYS A 634 -23.07 -12.87 -30.70
N LEU A 635 -22.45 -12.86 -29.53
CA LEU A 635 -21.24 -12.13 -29.21
C LEU A 635 -20.12 -13.10 -28.84
N HIS A 636 -19.05 -13.13 -29.64
CA HIS A 636 -17.82 -13.87 -29.38
C HIS A 636 -16.88 -12.98 -28.56
N ALA A 637 -16.57 -13.41 -27.34
CA ALA A 637 -15.70 -12.68 -26.42
C ALA A 637 -15.00 -13.66 -25.45
N TRP A 638 -14.54 -13.21 -24.29
CA TRP A 638 -13.83 -14.03 -23.32
C TRP A 638 -14.51 -13.98 -21.95
N LYS A 639 -14.35 -15.05 -21.17
CA LYS A 639 -14.76 -15.14 -19.77
C LYS A 639 -13.55 -15.40 -18.88
N GLN A 640 -13.52 -14.77 -17.72
CA GLN A 640 -12.52 -15.03 -16.69
C GLN A 640 -12.79 -16.39 -16.03
N LEU A 641 -11.77 -17.25 -15.94
CA LEU A 641 -11.84 -18.59 -15.35
C LEU A 641 -11.37 -18.61 -13.90
N SER A 642 -10.32 -17.85 -13.57
CA SER A 642 -9.73 -17.78 -12.23
C SER A 642 -8.87 -16.52 -12.06
N GLY A 643 -8.80 -16.00 -10.84
CA GLY A 643 -8.07 -14.80 -10.47
C GLY A 643 -8.88 -14.01 -9.45
N TYR A 644 -8.40 -13.95 -8.20
CA TYR A 644 -9.15 -13.44 -7.06
C TYR A 644 -9.19 -11.90 -7.00
N TYR A 645 -8.48 -11.20 -7.91
CA TYR A 645 -8.40 -9.74 -7.96
C TYR A 645 -8.43 -9.24 -9.41
N GLU A 646 -9.15 -8.14 -9.64
CA GLU A 646 -9.19 -7.39 -10.91
C GLU A 646 -7.80 -6.88 -11.36
N TYR A 647 -6.80 -6.90 -10.48
CA TYR A 647 -5.43 -6.43 -10.73
C TYR A 647 -4.35 -7.52 -10.65
N ALA A 648 -4.73 -8.80 -10.50
CA ALA A 648 -3.71 -9.86 -10.49
C ALA A 648 -3.20 -10.10 -11.92
N PRO A 649 -1.87 -10.03 -12.17
CA PRO A 649 -1.28 -10.32 -13.48
C PRO A 649 -1.55 -11.75 -13.99
N ASN A 650 -2.09 -12.62 -13.14
CA ASN A 650 -2.32 -14.05 -13.40
C ASN A 650 -3.80 -14.41 -13.64
N ALA A 651 -4.65 -13.46 -14.05
CA ALA A 651 -6.04 -13.78 -14.39
C ALA A 651 -6.10 -14.62 -15.68
N VAL A 652 -6.74 -15.80 -15.59
CA VAL A 652 -6.87 -16.74 -16.71
C VAL A 652 -8.19 -16.51 -17.43
N PHE A 653 -8.17 -16.38 -18.77
CA PHE A 653 -9.36 -16.16 -19.60
C PHE A 653 -9.57 -17.31 -20.59
N SER A 654 -10.80 -17.47 -21.06
CA SER A 654 -11.13 -18.42 -22.15
C SER A 654 -12.16 -17.85 -23.09
N SER A 655 -12.06 -18.19 -24.37
CA SER A 655 -13.06 -17.81 -25.37
C SER A 655 -14.46 -18.32 -24.98
N ALA A 656 -15.46 -17.48 -25.19
CA ALA A 656 -16.84 -17.69 -24.80
C ALA A 656 -17.78 -17.06 -25.85
N ILE A 657 -18.94 -17.70 -26.03
CA ILE A 657 -20.04 -17.17 -26.83
C ILE A 657 -21.12 -16.68 -25.87
N TYR A 658 -21.58 -15.45 -26.06
CA TYR A 658 -22.71 -14.87 -25.38
C TYR A 658 -23.86 -14.74 -26.37
N ARG A 659 -25.09 -15.00 -25.93
CA ARG A 659 -26.31 -14.92 -26.75
C ARG A 659 -27.21 -13.81 -26.26
N TRP A 660 -27.81 -13.06 -27.18
CA TRP A 660 -28.78 -12.02 -26.82
C TRP A 660 -30.00 -12.62 -26.09
N ASP A 661 -30.27 -12.14 -24.88
CA ASP A 661 -31.50 -12.41 -24.14
C ASP A 661 -32.43 -11.20 -24.22
N SER A 662 -33.42 -11.26 -25.11
CA SER A 662 -34.44 -10.21 -25.28
C SER A 662 -35.19 -9.81 -23.99
N LYS A 663 -35.29 -10.69 -22.99
CA LYS A 663 -35.97 -10.36 -21.73
C LYS A 663 -35.09 -9.54 -20.80
N GLN A 664 -33.81 -9.87 -20.75
CA GLN A 664 -32.83 -9.17 -19.93
C GLN A 664 -32.23 -7.95 -20.64
N ARG A 665 -32.35 -7.91 -21.98
CA ARG A 665 -31.69 -6.96 -22.88
C ARG A 665 -30.16 -6.95 -22.70
N LEU A 666 -29.59 -8.16 -22.54
CA LEU A 666 -28.17 -8.40 -22.28
C LEU A 666 -27.66 -9.59 -23.10
N TYR A 667 -26.34 -9.65 -23.31
CA TYR A 667 -25.67 -10.82 -23.87
C TYR A 667 -25.30 -11.79 -22.73
N VAL A 668 -26.03 -12.89 -22.62
CA VAL A 668 -25.86 -13.87 -21.55
C VAL A 668 -24.93 -14.98 -22.03
N LEU A 669 -24.00 -15.42 -21.18
CA LEU A 669 -23.06 -16.49 -21.50
C LEU A 669 -23.84 -17.75 -21.97
N GLU A 670 -23.59 -18.17 -23.21
CA GLU A 670 -24.21 -19.37 -23.77
C GLU A 670 -23.63 -20.57 -23.01
N THR A 671 -24.43 -21.11 -22.08
CA THR A 671 -24.02 -22.29 -21.34
C THR A 671 -23.90 -23.42 -22.37
N PRO A 672 -22.73 -24.07 -22.50
CA PRO A 672 -22.59 -25.17 -23.45
C PRO A 672 -23.71 -26.16 -23.13
N SER A 673 -24.56 -26.43 -24.13
CA SER A 673 -25.66 -27.38 -24.02
C SER A 673 -25.10 -28.64 -23.37
N THR A 674 -25.69 -29.03 -22.23
CA THR A 674 -25.22 -30.11 -21.37
C THR A 674 -24.61 -31.21 -22.22
N PRO A 675 -23.32 -31.57 -22.03
CA PRO A 675 -22.71 -32.60 -22.86
C PRO A 675 -23.62 -33.82 -22.82
N ILE A 676 -24.09 -34.24 -24.00
CA ILE A 676 -24.83 -35.49 -24.18
C ILE A 676 -24.05 -36.54 -23.38
N PRO A 677 -24.71 -37.30 -22.47
CA PRO A 677 -24.01 -38.21 -21.58
C PRO A 677 -23.11 -39.12 -22.40
N SER A 678 -21.80 -38.85 -22.30
CA SER A 678 -20.78 -39.69 -22.90
C SER A 678 -20.92 -41.06 -22.27
N THR A 679 -21.22 -42.05 -23.10
CA THR A 679 -21.18 -43.48 -22.77
C THR A 679 -19.98 -43.77 -21.89
N GLU A 680 -20.22 -44.29 -20.69
CA GLU A 680 -19.22 -44.64 -19.67
C GLU A 680 -17.96 -45.25 -20.30
N VAL A 681 -16.88 -44.46 -20.33
CA VAL A 681 -15.53 -45.00 -20.42
C VAL A 681 -15.12 -45.35 -18.99
N PRO A 682 -14.63 -46.57 -18.71
CA PRO A 682 -14.26 -46.98 -17.37
C PRO A 682 -13.27 -46.00 -16.75
N GLN A 683 -13.56 -45.54 -15.52
CA GLN A 683 -12.68 -44.69 -14.74
C GLN A 683 -11.30 -45.36 -14.58
N THR A 684 -10.33 -44.91 -15.36
CA THR A 684 -8.91 -45.17 -15.09
C THR A 684 -8.37 -44.05 -14.23
N ASN A 685 -8.22 -44.33 -12.93
CA ASN A 685 -7.49 -43.61 -11.89
C ASN A 685 -7.81 -42.10 -11.70
N PRO A 686 -7.70 -41.57 -10.47
CA PRO A 686 -7.77 -40.12 -10.28
C PRO A 686 -6.69 -39.48 -11.16
N VAL A 687 -7.10 -38.57 -12.03
CA VAL A 687 -6.20 -37.64 -12.69
C VAL A 687 -5.48 -36.92 -11.57
N VAL A 688 -4.22 -37.29 -11.34
CA VAL A 688 -3.26 -36.45 -10.62
C VAL A 688 -3.32 -35.12 -11.35
N GLN A 689 -3.93 -34.11 -10.72
CA GLN A 689 -3.76 -32.74 -11.16
C GLN A 689 -2.25 -32.56 -11.30
N SER A 690 -1.78 -32.26 -12.52
CA SER A 690 -0.39 -31.89 -12.72
C SER A 690 -0.08 -30.81 -11.68
N PRO A 691 0.89 -31.01 -10.77
CA PRO A 691 1.29 -29.96 -9.84
C PRO A 691 2.05 -28.93 -10.67
N SER A 692 1.31 -28.06 -11.36
CA SER A 692 1.87 -26.88 -12.04
C SER A 692 1.95 -25.69 -11.09
N ALA A 693 1.71 -25.88 -9.79
CA ALA A 693 2.19 -24.94 -8.79
C ALA A 693 3.70 -25.11 -8.75
N ILE A 694 4.41 -24.25 -9.48
CA ILE A 694 5.85 -24.10 -9.40
C ILE A 694 6.14 -23.74 -7.93
N TYR A 695 6.71 -24.68 -7.18
CA TYR A 695 7.15 -24.41 -5.81
C TYR A 695 8.33 -23.43 -5.88
N SER A 696 8.37 -22.46 -4.98
CA SER A 696 9.49 -21.52 -4.88
C SER A 696 10.47 -21.93 -3.77
N ILE A 697 11.62 -21.25 -3.73
CA ILE A 697 12.55 -21.34 -2.58
C ILE A 697 11.88 -20.87 -1.28
N ASP A 698 10.91 -19.96 -1.36
CA ASP A 698 10.16 -19.49 -0.20
C ASP A 698 9.22 -20.57 0.36
N ASP A 699 8.60 -21.37 -0.52
CA ASP A 699 7.81 -22.53 -0.07
C ASP A 699 8.69 -23.54 0.68
N LEU A 700 9.92 -23.74 0.20
CA LEU A 700 10.91 -24.59 0.83
C LEU A 700 11.31 -24.05 2.21
N LYS A 701 11.73 -22.78 2.29
CA LYS A 701 12.09 -22.10 3.54
C LYS A 701 10.92 -22.12 4.52
N SER A 702 9.69 -21.90 4.05
CA SER A 702 8.50 -21.95 4.88
C SER A 702 8.22 -23.32 5.48
N ALA A 703 8.37 -24.38 4.67
CA ALA A 703 8.24 -25.75 5.16
C ALA A 703 9.32 -26.09 6.20
N LEU A 704 10.56 -25.68 5.96
CA LEU A 704 11.72 -26.02 6.79
C LEU A 704 11.74 -25.24 8.12
N TRP A 705 11.65 -23.91 8.06
CA TRP A 705 11.87 -23.04 9.22
C TRP A 705 10.59 -22.81 10.03
N TYR A 706 9.52 -22.36 9.37
CA TYR A 706 8.30 -21.94 10.05
C TYR A 706 7.41 -23.13 10.43
N LYS A 707 7.19 -24.06 9.49
CA LYS A 707 6.31 -25.22 9.72
C LYS A 707 7.02 -26.40 10.37
N LYS A 708 8.36 -26.45 10.29
CA LYS A 708 9.19 -27.59 10.73
C LYS A 708 8.69 -28.92 10.14
N ASP A 709 8.15 -28.87 8.93
CA ASP A 709 7.66 -30.04 8.18
C ASP A 709 8.77 -30.57 7.27
N TYR A 710 9.74 -31.21 7.91
CA TYR A 710 10.95 -31.71 7.24
C TYR A 710 10.65 -32.74 6.14
N ALA A 711 9.52 -33.45 6.22
CA ALA A 711 9.12 -34.41 5.18
C ALA A 711 8.60 -33.67 3.92
N ASN A 712 7.82 -32.62 4.12
CA ASN A 712 7.40 -31.75 3.02
C ASN A 712 8.58 -30.96 2.44
N THR A 713 9.50 -30.46 3.28
CA THR A 713 10.77 -29.86 2.84
C THR A 713 11.50 -30.78 1.87
N LEU A 714 11.71 -32.05 2.22
CA LEU A 714 12.37 -33.00 1.31
C LEU A 714 11.63 -33.17 -0.02
N SER A 715 10.30 -33.21 0.02
CA SER A 715 9.49 -33.35 -1.19
C SER A 715 9.64 -32.14 -2.12
N ILE A 716 9.69 -30.93 -1.56
CA ILE A 716 9.91 -29.68 -2.30
C ILE A 716 11.34 -29.65 -2.86
N VAL A 717 12.37 -29.94 -2.04
CA VAL A 717 13.76 -29.97 -2.52
C VAL A 717 13.97 -30.98 -3.64
N ASP A 718 13.46 -32.20 -3.48
CA ASP A 718 13.60 -33.26 -4.50
C ASP A 718 12.95 -32.86 -5.83
N LEU A 719 11.86 -32.08 -5.78
CA LEU A 719 11.21 -31.53 -6.96
C LEU A 719 12.06 -30.42 -7.61
N LEU A 720 12.53 -29.44 -6.83
CA LEU A 720 13.38 -28.34 -7.31
C LEU A 720 14.68 -28.86 -7.95
N LEU A 721 15.34 -29.83 -7.30
CA LEU A 721 16.53 -30.50 -7.83
C LEU A 721 16.25 -31.26 -9.14
N LYS A 722 15.05 -31.84 -9.28
CA LYS A 722 14.65 -32.59 -10.48
C LYS A 722 14.35 -31.66 -11.67
N GLU A 723 13.75 -30.50 -11.41
CA GLU A 723 13.41 -29.52 -12.44
C GLU A 723 14.65 -28.80 -12.97
N GLY A 724 15.70 -28.66 -12.16
CA GLY A 724 16.95 -28.01 -12.56
C GLY A 724 16.78 -26.52 -12.88
N SER A 725 15.74 -25.90 -12.32
CA SER A 725 15.36 -24.50 -12.54
C SER A 725 16.06 -23.51 -11.60
N TYR A 726 16.87 -24.01 -10.66
CA TYR A 726 17.54 -23.20 -9.64
C TYR A 726 19.06 -23.24 -9.80
N ASP A 727 19.69 -22.06 -9.87
CA ASP A 727 21.10 -21.90 -10.20
C ASP A 727 22.06 -22.31 -9.05
N ASP A 728 21.61 -22.25 -7.79
CA ASP A 728 22.41 -22.67 -6.62
C ASP A 728 21.99 -24.06 -6.12
N THR A 729 22.48 -25.09 -6.80
CA THR A 729 22.20 -26.47 -6.41
C THR A 729 22.76 -26.83 -5.03
N ASP A 730 23.84 -26.18 -4.59
CA ASP A 730 24.50 -26.49 -3.32
C ASP A 730 23.64 -26.04 -2.13
N GLU A 731 22.97 -24.88 -2.24
CA GLU A 731 21.96 -24.44 -1.28
C GLU A 731 20.86 -25.50 -1.08
N LEU A 732 20.28 -25.98 -2.18
CA LEU A 732 19.21 -26.99 -2.15
C LEU A 732 19.68 -28.31 -1.50
N HIS A 733 20.87 -28.78 -1.87
CA HIS A 733 21.47 -29.96 -1.25
C HIS A 733 21.72 -29.75 0.25
N TYR A 734 22.13 -28.55 0.67
CA TYR A 734 22.33 -28.24 2.09
C TYR A 734 21.00 -28.27 2.87
N TYR A 735 19.93 -27.67 2.33
CA TYR A 735 18.59 -27.76 2.94
C TYR A 735 18.06 -29.19 2.98
N ARG A 736 18.34 -29.99 1.94
CA ARG A 736 18.04 -31.44 1.94
C ARG A 736 18.74 -32.14 3.09
N ALA A 737 20.03 -31.89 3.28
CA ALA A 737 20.86 -32.49 4.33
C ALA A 737 20.30 -32.16 5.73
N LEU A 738 19.93 -30.90 5.96
CA LEU A 738 19.31 -30.45 7.21
C LEU A 738 17.99 -31.18 7.49
N ALA A 739 17.10 -31.25 6.49
CA ALA A 739 15.82 -31.94 6.65
C ALA A 739 16.01 -33.43 6.95
N LEU A 740 16.97 -34.09 6.30
CA LEU A 740 17.34 -35.48 6.59
C LEU A 740 17.86 -35.66 8.02
N GLU A 741 18.70 -34.75 8.50
CA GLU A 741 19.20 -34.77 9.88
C GLU A 741 18.05 -34.64 10.88
N MET A 742 17.13 -33.69 10.68
CA MET A 742 15.97 -33.46 11.55
C MET A 742 14.99 -34.65 11.53
N LEU A 743 14.89 -35.37 10.41
CA LEU A 743 14.14 -36.62 10.27
C LEU A 743 14.87 -37.84 10.84
N LYS A 744 16.03 -37.67 11.47
CA LYS A 744 16.87 -38.75 12.02
C LYS A 744 17.28 -39.76 10.95
N ARG A 745 17.64 -39.26 9.76
CA ARG A 745 18.23 -40.01 8.64
C ARG A 745 19.70 -39.61 8.44
N PRO A 746 20.57 -39.84 9.45
CA PRO A 746 21.91 -39.27 9.49
C PRO A 746 22.85 -39.80 8.40
N ASP A 747 22.66 -41.05 7.92
CA ASP A 747 23.49 -41.61 6.83
C ASP A 747 23.26 -40.82 5.53
N GLU A 748 22.01 -40.45 5.26
CA GLU A 748 21.63 -39.71 4.07
C GLU A 748 22.01 -38.24 4.19
N ALA A 749 21.83 -37.64 5.38
CA ALA A 749 22.30 -36.28 5.66
C ALA A 749 23.83 -36.16 5.47
N LEU A 750 24.59 -37.13 5.98
CA LEU A 750 26.04 -37.18 5.80
C LEU A 750 26.43 -37.30 4.33
N ALA A 751 25.71 -38.11 3.54
CA ALA A 751 25.96 -38.25 2.12
C ALA A 751 25.81 -36.90 1.40
N GLU A 752 24.74 -36.15 1.67
CA GLU A 752 24.53 -34.82 1.11
C GLU A 752 25.64 -33.83 1.52
N TYR A 753 26.00 -33.77 2.81
CA TYR A 753 27.07 -32.88 3.27
C TYR A 753 28.42 -33.20 2.63
N VAL A 754 28.77 -34.49 2.50
CA VAL A 754 30.01 -34.92 1.83
C VAL A 754 29.99 -34.55 0.34
N THR A 755 28.84 -34.68 -0.33
CA THR A 755 28.69 -34.28 -1.73
C THR A 755 28.97 -32.79 -1.93
N ILE A 756 28.36 -31.91 -1.13
CA ILE A 756 28.58 -30.46 -1.21
C ILE A 756 30.06 -30.14 -0.91
N TYR A 757 30.57 -30.65 0.21
CA TYR A 757 31.96 -30.43 0.64
C TYR A 757 32.98 -30.84 -0.43
N LYS A 758 32.75 -31.93 -1.17
CA LYS A 758 33.68 -32.39 -2.22
C LYS A 758 33.54 -31.62 -3.53
N ASN A 759 32.34 -31.25 -3.90
CA ASN A 759 32.08 -30.57 -5.17
C ASN A 759 32.55 -29.11 -5.14
N THR A 760 32.32 -28.43 -4.02
CA THR A 760 32.57 -26.98 -3.89
C THR A 760 33.19 -26.60 -2.52
N PRO A 761 34.33 -27.20 -2.10
CA PRO A 761 34.89 -27.03 -0.75
C PRO A 761 35.17 -25.57 -0.34
N GLU A 762 35.47 -24.72 -1.32
CA GLU A 762 35.79 -23.30 -1.11
C GLU A 762 34.56 -22.38 -1.16
N SER A 763 33.40 -22.89 -1.61
CA SER A 763 32.15 -22.14 -1.59
C SER A 763 31.66 -21.96 -0.16
N ALA A 764 30.80 -20.96 0.08
CA ALA A 764 30.20 -20.77 1.39
C ALA A 764 29.41 -22.01 1.84
N TRP A 765 28.64 -22.63 0.94
CA TRP A 765 27.90 -23.87 1.20
C TRP A 765 28.82 -25.07 1.46
N GLY A 766 29.95 -25.18 0.75
CA GLY A 766 30.96 -26.22 0.98
C GLY A 766 31.64 -26.08 2.34
N LYS A 767 32.02 -24.87 2.73
CA LYS A 767 32.56 -24.59 4.07
C LYS A 767 31.54 -24.82 5.17
N LEU A 768 30.27 -24.50 4.91
CA LEU A 768 29.18 -24.76 5.85
C LEU A 768 28.92 -26.27 6.00
N ALA A 769 28.90 -27.02 4.89
CA ALA A 769 28.81 -28.49 4.89
C ALA A 769 30.00 -29.16 5.59
N ALA A 770 31.21 -28.60 5.45
CA ALA A 770 32.42 -29.11 6.10
C ALA A 770 32.30 -29.12 7.64
N LEU A 771 31.49 -28.23 8.23
CA LEU A 771 31.24 -28.24 9.68
C LEU A 771 30.47 -29.48 10.15
N HIS A 772 29.78 -30.19 9.25
CA HIS A 772 29.01 -31.38 9.56
C HIS A 772 29.74 -32.68 9.21
N VAL A 773 30.98 -32.58 8.72
CA VAL A 773 31.76 -33.72 8.23
C VAL A 773 33.04 -33.87 9.05
N GLU A 774 33.15 -34.96 9.78
CA GLU A 774 34.40 -35.32 10.46
C GLU A 774 35.06 -36.51 9.76
N CYS A 775 36.33 -36.35 9.38
CA CYS A 775 37.09 -37.44 8.79
C CYS A 775 37.59 -38.42 9.87
N VAL A 776 37.29 -39.70 9.68
CA VAL A 776 37.66 -40.79 10.59
C VAL A 776 38.92 -41.52 10.12
N ALA A 777 39.16 -41.63 8.81
CA ALA A 777 40.35 -42.28 8.25
C ALA A 777 40.72 -41.77 6.84
N ASN A 778 42.03 -41.73 6.55
CA ASN A 778 42.64 -41.49 5.23
C ASN A 778 42.33 -40.14 4.53
N CYS A 779 41.86 -39.11 5.24
CA CYS A 779 41.88 -37.75 4.70
C CYS A 779 43.28 -37.18 4.90
N GLY A 780 44.14 -37.34 3.89
CA GLY A 780 45.46 -36.72 3.90
C GLY A 780 45.34 -35.22 4.20
N SER A 781 46.23 -34.70 5.05
CA SER A 781 46.39 -33.27 5.27
C SER A 781 46.97 -32.65 3.99
N SER A 782 46.11 -32.29 3.04
CA SER A 782 46.47 -31.47 1.88
C SER A 782 46.27 -30.01 2.17
#